data_AF-A0A3C1RZI9-F1
#
_entry.id   AF-A0A3C1RZI9-F1
#
_cell.length_a   1.000
_cell.length_b   1.000
_cell.length_c   1.000
_cell.angle_alpha   90.00
_cell.angle_beta   90.00
_cell.angle_gamma   90.00
#
_symmetry.space_group_name_H-M   'P 1'
#
loop_
_entity.id
_entity.type
_entity.pdbx_description
1 polymer ?
#
loop_
_entity_poly.entity_id
_entity_poly.type
_entity_poly.pdbx_seq_one_letter_code
_entity_poly.pdbx_strand_id
1 'polypeptide(L)'
;MKKSNNFIAIIIIITSILWSLSDTSPSNNDIEKLKKETLFSIDNALHHLKNISQKPHFTGSSEHKEVQQYIVNELARIGLKPTIKRQVAYNKKWKAATTTENIVTKIKGRSEKNALLLLTHYDSHPHSSKGASDAGSGVVTILEGIRAFLSKNKEFNNDIIIVFTDAEELGLLGAQSFVDNHPWASQIKLILNFEARGSGGSSIMLMETNSKNKKLFEEFRKANVNFPISNSLLYSIYKILPNDTDLTVFREHKDINGFNFAFIGDHFDYHTEQDSYERLDRKSLIHQADYLMNSLNYFGNSDISNLNSDEDLIFVNFPFIKMISYSYKWIFPLLLFSIFLFAIAYFLGVRKQIISIHNSALGFVPFLISLLASSGISFLLWQLLLFIHPGYTDMLHGFTYNGYIYMCAFTTLTLWVLYKVYSYFTYIKPTDLFIAPITFGILLNVLVTSYLPGATFLIIPVLIAIIILLISLFLKIKQQPLIYATLSIPSIYILAPLIKLFPIGLGLKTLFISSIFITYLFGWLIPILLREDYKSRWQVVAGLSTFILFIISSINSGFDVNNKKPNSLVFIENSNTKTSYWATYNNTLDTYTKQIFNKNYIKRNIPESSGKSKYNTPFKYYKPEKYQNIANSKVSILIDFDCP
;
A
#
# COMPACT_ATOMS: atom_id res chain seq x y z
N MET A 1 16.76 -22.21 -35.21
CA MET A 1 16.00 -20.93 -35.20
C MET A 1 14.74 -20.96 -34.34
N LYS A 2 13.79 -21.91 -34.47
CA LYS A 2 12.55 -21.93 -33.65
C LYS A 2 12.76 -21.98 -32.11
N LYS A 3 13.71 -22.78 -31.61
CA LYS A 3 14.05 -22.85 -30.16
C LYS A 3 14.64 -21.56 -29.60
N SER A 4 15.31 -20.75 -30.43
CA SER A 4 15.93 -19.48 -30.01
C SER A 4 14.90 -18.38 -29.77
N ASN A 5 13.85 -18.31 -30.60
CA ASN A 5 12.79 -17.30 -30.46
C ASN A 5 11.93 -17.48 -29.20
N ASN A 6 11.67 -18.72 -28.77
CA ASN A 6 10.93 -18.97 -27.52
C ASN A 6 11.74 -18.55 -26.29
N PHE A 7 13.04 -18.84 -26.28
CA PHE A 7 13.92 -18.43 -25.19
C PHE A 7 13.98 -16.90 -25.06
N ILE A 8 14.09 -16.19 -26.18
CA ILE A 8 14.06 -14.71 -26.19
C ILE A 8 12.70 -14.18 -25.71
N ALA A 9 11.59 -14.80 -26.10
CA ALA A 9 10.26 -14.41 -25.60
C ALA A 9 10.13 -14.56 -24.08
N ILE A 10 10.71 -15.60 -23.49
CA ILE A 10 10.78 -15.78 -22.03
C ILE A 10 11.64 -14.70 -21.39
N ILE A 11 12.78 -14.35 -22.00
CA ILE A 11 13.61 -13.23 -21.53
C ILE A 11 12.78 -11.94 -21.50
N ILE A 12 11.99 -11.64 -22.54
CA ILE A 12 11.12 -10.46 -22.56
C ILE A 12 10.11 -10.49 -21.40
N ILE A 13 9.50 -11.65 -21.12
CA ILE A 13 8.57 -11.77 -19.99
C ILE A 13 9.29 -11.47 -18.67
N ILE A 14 10.45 -12.09 -18.44
CA ILE A 14 11.23 -11.90 -17.20
C ILE A 14 11.69 -10.45 -17.08
N THR A 15 12.24 -9.85 -18.13
CA THR A 15 12.70 -8.45 -18.10
C THR A 15 11.53 -7.48 -17.93
N SER A 16 10.35 -7.78 -18.47
CA SER A 16 9.14 -6.97 -18.26
C SER A 16 8.65 -7.04 -16.81
N ILE A 17 8.69 -8.23 -16.19
CA ILE A 17 8.38 -8.38 -14.76
C ILE A 17 9.38 -7.56 -13.93
N LEU A 18 10.68 -7.74 -14.15
CA LEU A 18 11.72 -7.02 -13.42
C LEU A 18 11.60 -5.51 -13.61
N TRP A 19 11.36 -5.05 -14.85
CA TRP A 19 11.14 -3.65 -15.16
C TRP A 19 9.92 -3.10 -14.41
N SER A 20 8.77 -3.78 -14.47
CA SER A 20 7.56 -3.32 -13.79
C SER A 20 7.73 -3.21 -12.27
N LEU A 21 8.55 -4.06 -11.66
CA LEU A 21 8.84 -4.01 -10.23
C LEU A 21 9.89 -2.94 -9.91
N SER A 22 10.90 -2.75 -10.77
CA SER A 22 11.94 -1.72 -10.56
C SER A 22 11.39 -0.31 -10.76
N ASP A 23 10.48 -0.13 -11.73
CA ASP A 23 9.87 1.17 -12.04
C ASP A 23 8.94 1.66 -10.91
N THR A 24 8.64 0.79 -9.94
CA THR A 24 7.84 1.15 -8.77
C THR A 24 8.63 1.88 -7.68
N SER A 25 9.96 1.94 -7.76
CA SER A 25 10.78 2.56 -6.72
C SER A 25 11.92 3.38 -7.34
N PRO A 26 12.33 4.50 -6.73
CA PRO A 26 13.48 5.25 -7.19
C PRO A 26 14.77 4.41 -7.19
N SER A 27 15.58 4.56 -8.23
CA SER A 27 16.93 4.02 -8.34
C SER A 27 17.95 4.99 -7.73
N ASN A 28 19.20 4.54 -7.55
CA ASN A 28 20.28 5.41 -7.04
C ASN A 28 20.56 6.59 -7.98
N ASN A 29 20.38 6.41 -9.29
CA ASN A 29 20.54 7.51 -10.25
C ASN A 29 19.46 8.58 -10.07
N ASP A 30 18.29 8.19 -9.59
CA ASP A 30 17.17 9.11 -9.36
C ASP A 30 17.42 10.00 -8.15
N ILE A 31 18.17 9.51 -7.17
CA ILE A 31 18.66 10.30 -6.03
C ILE A 31 19.54 11.45 -6.53
N GLU A 32 20.50 11.13 -7.39
CA GLU A 32 21.43 12.11 -7.94
C GLU A 32 20.71 13.10 -8.87
N LYS A 33 19.74 12.62 -9.64
CA LYS A 33 18.85 13.47 -10.45
C LYS A 33 18.04 14.43 -9.56
N LEU A 34 17.38 13.94 -8.52
CA LEU A 34 16.58 14.74 -7.61
C LEU A 34 17.43 15.83 -6.93
N LYS A 35 18.63 15.47 -6.45
CA LYS A 35 19.60 16.42 -5.88
C LYS A 35 19.91 17.56 -6.87
N LYS A 36 20.21 17.22 -8.13
CA LYS A 36 20.56 18.19 -9.17
C LYS A 36 19.38 19.08 -9.56
N GLU A 37 18.19 18.51 -9.72
CA GLU A 37 17.01 19.21 -10.24
C GLU A 37 16.26 20.02 -9.18
N THR A 38 16.34 19.64 -7.89
CA THR A 38 15.51 20.24 -6.84
C THR A 38 16.29 20.88 -5.70
N LEU A 39 17.60 20.62 -5.59
CA LEU A 39 18.44 20.96 -4.43
C LEU A 39 18.00 20.30 -3.11
N PHE A 40 17.10 19.31 -3.16
CA PHE A 40 16.79 18.47 -2.00
C PHE A 40 18.02 17.64 -1.60
N SER A 41 18.43 17.76 -0.34
CA SER A 41 19.57 17.03 0.24
C SER A 41 19.06 15.89 1.11
N ILE A 42 19.23 14.65 0.62
CA ILE A 42 18.92 13.47 1.42
C ILE A 42 19.74 13.42 2.71
N ASP A 43 20.97 13.92 2.69
CA ASP A 43 21.85 13.91 3.86
C ASP A 43 21.32 14.85 4.95
N ASN A 44 20.76 16.01 4.57
CA ASN A 44 20.09 16.91 5.52
C ASN A 44 18.81 16.26 6.08
N ALA A 45 17.97 15.69 5.21
CA ALA A 45 16.76 15.01 5.64
C ALA A 45 17.08 13.87 6.64
N LEU A 46 18.11 13.08 6.35
CA LEU A 46 18.58 12.01 7.22
C LEU A 46 19.24 12.54 8.51
N HIS A 47 19.91 13.70 8.46
CA HIS A 47 20.42 14.36 9.66
C HIS A 47 19.27 14.75 10.60
N HIS A 48 18.24 15.41 10.08
CA HIS A 48 17.03 15.71 10.85
C HIS A 48 16.38 14.45 11.40
N LEU A 49 16.27 13.41 10.57
CA LEU A 49 15.61 12.17 10.94
C LEU A 49 16.31 11.51 12.12
N LYS A 50 17.64 11.43 12.07
CA LYS A 50 18.46 10.87 13.13
C LYS A 50 18.28 11.62 14.45
N ASN A 51 18.01 12.92 14.42
CA ASN A 51 17.78 13.71 15.64
C ASN A 51 16.39 13.48 16.23
N ILE A 52 15.35 13.38 15.39
CA ILE A 52 13.97 13.25 15.87
C ILE A 52 13.57 11.81 16.22
N SER A 53 14.32 10.80 15.75
CA SER A 53 13.97 9.37 15.92
C SER A 53 14.93 8.60 16.85
N GLN A 54 15.61 9.28 17.77
CA GLN A 54 16.52 8.62 18.71
C GLN A 54 15.77 7.78 19.75
N LYS A 55 14.62 8.29 20.21
CA LYS A 55 13.79 7.67 21.24
C LYS A 55 12.31 7.80 20.86
N PRO A 56 11.44 6.97 21.47
CA PRO A 56 10.00 7.17 21.38
C PRO A 56 9.59 8.55 21.89
N HIS A 57 8.79 9.24 21.09
CA HIS A 57 8.36 10.62 21.27
C HIS A 57 6.83 10.75 21.12
N PHE A 58 6.10 9.81 21.71
CA PHE A 58 4.63 9.82 21.73
C PHE A 58 4.09 11.00 22.55
N THR A 59 2.88 11.46 22.24
CA THR A 59 2.21 12.57 22.92
C THR A 59 2.29 12.45 24.44
N GLY A 60 2.77 13.51 25.10
CA GLY A 60 2.92 13.58 26.55
C GLY A 60 4.23 13.03 27.12
N SER A 61 5.08 12.38 26.30
CA SER A 61 6.45 12.03 26.71
C SER A 61 7.36 13.27 26.79
N SER A 62 8.49 13.17 27.49
CA SER A 62 9.50 14.23 27.51
C SER A 62 10.15 14.43 26.14
N GLU A 63 10.43 13.33 25.42
CA GLU A 63 11.07 13.38 24.10
C GLU A 63 10.18 14.06 23.06
N HIS A 64 8.86 13.91 23.16
CA HIS A 64 7.90 14.64 22.31
C HIS A 64 8.13 16.15 22.31
N LYS A 65 8.49 16.74 23.46
CA LYS A 65 8.82 18.16 23.59
C LYS A 65 10.16 18.52 22.96
N GLU A 66 11.16 17.64 23.08
CA GLU A 66 12.46 17.82 22.44
C GLU A 66 12.33 17.80 20.91
N VAL A 67 11.57 16.84 20.36
CA VAL A 67 11.26 16.75 18.93
C VAL A 67 10.47 17.97 18.46
N GLN A 68 9.43 18.38 19.18
CA GLN A 68 8.65 19.59 18.88
C GLN A 68 9.55 20.82 18.78
N GLN A 69 10.41 21.03 19.78
CA GLN A 69 11.31 22.18 19.80
C GLN A 69 12.37 22.11 18.70
N TYR A 70 12.88 20.91 18.39
CA TYR A 70 13.79 20.70 17.27
C TYR A 70 13.16 21.15 15.96
N ILE A 71 11.95 20.67 15.64
CA ILE A 71 11.22 21.03 14.41
C ILE A 71 10.97 22.55 14.34
N VAL A 72 10.50 23.16 15.43
CA VAL A 72 10.31 24.61 15.55
C VAL A 72 11.60 25.37 15.25
N ASN A 73 12.72 24.93 15.82
CA ASN A 73 14.02 25.57 15.61
C ASN A 73 14.51 25.44 14.16
N GLU A 74 14.37 24.28 13.52
CA GLU A 74 14.77 24.09 12.12
C GLU A 74 13.92 24.95 11.17
N LEU A 75 12.61 25.04 11.39
CA LEU A 75 11.74 25.96 10.63
C LEU A 75 12.15 27.43 10.81
N ALA A 76 12.50 27.83 12.03
CA ALA A 76 12.96 29.19 12.32
C ALA A 76 14.30 29.51 11.64
N ARG A 77 15.23 28.55 11.59
CA ARG A 77 16.55 28.70 10.93
C ARG A 77 16.44 28.98 9.44
N ILE A 78 15.40 28.45 8.78
CA ILE A 78 15.14 28.72 7.36
C ILE A 78 14.27 29.98 7.15
N GLY A 79 14.08 30.80 8.19
CA GLY A 79 13.42 32.11 8.14
C GLY A 79 11.90 32.08 8.30
N LEU A 80 11.31 30.94 8.66
CA LEU A 80 9.87 30.82 8.93
C LEU A 80 9.54 31.24 10.37
N LYS A 81 8.25 31.45 10.63
CA LYS A 81 7.73 31.85 11.95
C LYS A 81 6.77 30.79 12.51
N PRO A 82 7.28 29.61 12.89
CA PRO A 82 6.45 28.55 13.44
C PRO A 82 5.84 28.96 14.78
N THR A 83 4.62 28.48 15.02
CA THR A 83 3.91 28.67 16.28
C THR A 83 3.36 27.33 16.75
N ILE A 84 3.40 27.10 18.07
CA ILE A 84 2.77 25.92 18.69
C ILE A 84 1.33 26.31 19.06
N LYS A 85 0.35 25.55 18.57
CA LYS A 85 -1.07 25.75 18.84
C LYS A 85 -1.55 24.67 19.80
N ARG A 86 -1.74 25.07 21.06
CA ARG A 86 -2.24 24.20 22.13
C ARG A 86 -3.76 24.22 22.16
N GLN A 87 -4.40 23.06 22.05
CA GLN A 87 -5.85 22.95 22.01
C GLN A 87 -6.31 21.59 22.53
N VAL A 88 -7.35 21.59 23.36
CA VAL A 88 -8.01 20.35 23.76
C VAL A 88 -8.82 19.81 22.59
N ALA A 89 -8.60 18.54 22.25
CA ALA A 89 -9.31 17.84 21.20
C ALA A 89 -9.93 16.55 21.75
N TYR A 90 -11.07 16.18 21.18
CA TYR A 90 -11.76 14.94 21.48
C TYR A 90 -12.27 14.32 20.18
N ASN A 91 -11.92 13.06 19.94
CA ASN A 91 -12.39 12.29 18.81
C ASN A 91 -13.40 11.23 19.27
N LYS A 92 -14.66 11.38 18.83
CA LYS A 92 -15.77 10.47 19.15
C LYS A 92 -15.57 9.06 18.59
N LYS A 93 -15.02 8.93 17.38
CA LYS A 93 -14.79 7.64 16.69
C LYS A 93 -13.80 6.79 17.47
N TRP A 94 -12.70 7.40 17.89
CA TRP A 94 -11.62 6.74 18.63
C TRP A 94 -11.81 6.74 20.15
N LYS A 95 -12.79 7.50 20.66
CA LYS A 95 -13.04 7.72 22.10
C LYS A 95 -11.78 8.20 22.84
N ALA A 96 -11.02 9.07 22.19
CA ALA A 96 -9.77 9.61 22.71
C ALA A 96 -9.87 11.11 22.89
N ALA A 97 -9.20 11.63 23.92
CA ALA A 97 -9.08 13.06 24.18
C ALA A 97 -7.69 13.38 24.72
N THR A 98 -7.12 14.50 24.28
CA THR A 98 -5.88 15.04 24.85
C THR A 98 -5.77 16.54 24.56
N THR A 99 -4.81 17.21 25.19
CA THR A 99 -4.38 18.55 24.79
C THR A 99 -3.29 18.40 23.73
N THR A 100 -3.66 18.70 22.49
CA THR A 100 -2.77 18.65 21.32
C THR A 100 -1.91 19.91 21.23
N GLU A 101 -0.74 19.79 20.61
CA GLU A 101 0.19 20.88 20.41
C GLU A 101 0.75 20.87 18.99
N ASN A 102 -0.07 21.28 18.03
CA ASN A 102 0.31 21.31 16.62
C ASN A 102 1.36 22.40 16.35
N ILE A 103 2.33 22.10 15.49
CA ILE A 103 3.29 23.08 14.98
C ILE A 103 2.75 23.62 13.65
N VAL A 104 2.55 24.94 13.58
CA VAL A 104 1.91 25.59 12.43
C VAL A 104 2.75 26.75 11.94
N THR A 105 2.98 26.84 10.63
CA THR A 105 3.60 28.00 9.98
C THR A 105 2.99 28.24 8.59
N LYS A 106 3.17 29.46 8.07
CA LYS A 106 2.66 29.88 6.76
C LYS A 106 3.71 30.67 6.00
N ILE A 107 3.84 30.36 4.73
CA ILE A 107 4.67 31.08 3.75
C ILE A 107 3.71 31.79 2.79
N LYS A 108 3.86 33.11 2.67
CA LYS A 108 2.97 33.92 1.84
C LYS A 108 3.29 33.74 0.36
N GLY A 109 2.27 33.43 -0.43
CA GLY A 109 2.29 33.54 -1.88
C GLY A 109 1.78 34.90 -2.36
N ARG A 110 1.59 35.05 -3.67
CA ARG A 110 1.04 36.28 -4.29
C ARG A 110 -0.48 36.40 -4.12
N SER A 111 -1.20 35.29 -4.05
CA SER A 111 -2.65 35.23 -3.87
C SER A 111 -2.97 34.90 -2.41
N GLU A 112 -3.55 35.85 -1.68
CA GLU A 112 -3.87 35.68 -0.26
C GLU A 112 -5.12 34.82 0.01
N LYS A 113 -5.74 34.22 -1.03
CA LYS A 113 -7.06 33.56 -0.91
C LYS A 113 -7.02 32.03 -0.82
N ASN A 114 -5.99 31.39 -1.36
CA ASN A 114 -5.90 29.93 -1.46
C ASN A 114 -4.59 29.43 -0.87
N ALA A 115 -4.65 28.33 -0.12
CA ALA A 115 -3.48 27.70 0.45
C ALA A 115 -3.35 26.22 0.04
N LEU A 116 -2.12 25.82 -0.28
CA LEU A 116 -1.66 24.45 -0.29
C LEU A 116 -1.19 24.08 1.13
N LEU A 117 -1.70 23.00 1.69
CA LEU A 117 -1.25 22.48 2.98
C LEU A 117 -0.24 21.34 2.77
N LEU A 118 0.91 21.42 3.42
CA LEU A 118 1.81 20.30 3.67
C LEU A 118 1.53 19.74 5.07
N LEU A 119 1.22 18.45 5.15
CA LEU A 119 0.71 17.79 6.35
C LEU A 119 1.49 16.50 6.62
N THR A 120 1.75 16.27 7.90
CA THR A 120 2.25 15.00 8.47
C THR A 120 2.17 15.13 9.99
N HIS A 121 2.18 14.02 10.71
CA HIS A 121 2.23 14.04 12.18
C HIS A 121 3.68 13.97 12.68
N TYR A 122 3.92 14.42 13.91
CA TYR A 122 5.26 14.34 14.53
C TYR A 122 5.30 13.52 15.81
N ASP A 123 4.17 12.99 16.29
CA ASP A 123 4.15 12.07 17.42
C ASP A 123 4.46 10.63 16.97
N SER A 124 5.30 9.91 17.71
CA SER A 124 5.49 8.48 17.44
C SER A 124 4.37 7.66 18.09
N HIS A 125 4.08 6.46 17.57
CA HIS A 125 3.19 5.52 18.26
C HIS A 125 3.57 5.28 19.75
N PRO A 126 2.60 5.24 20.68
CA PRO A 126 2.87 5.01 22.09
C PRO A 126 3.71 3.76 22.41
N HIS A 127 4.47 3.87 23.50
CA HIS A 127 5.08 2.76 24.25
C HIS A 127 6.17 1.92 23.58
N SER A 128 6.66 2.22 22.37
CA SER A 128 7.86 1.55 21.81
C SER A 128 8.42 2.18 20.55
N SER A 129 7.60 2.78 19.69
CA SER A 129 8.05 3.25 18.38
C SER A 129 8.98 4.45 18.49
N LYS A 130 10.08 4.47 17.72
CA LYS A 130 10.92 5.67 17.59
C LYS A 130 10.45 6.60 16.47
N GLY A 131 9.41 6.22 15.72
CA GLY A 131 8.74 7.04 14.72
C GLY A 131 9.62 7.50 13.57
N ALA A 132 10.63 6.71 13.17
CA ALA A 132 11.53 7.12 12.09
C ALA A 132 10.83 7.12 10.73
N SER A 133 10.00 6.12 10.47
CA SER A 133 9.18 6.05 9.27
C SER A 133 7.85 6.74 9.54
N ASP A 134 7.20 6.43 10.66
CA ASP A 134 5.82 6.84 11.01
C ASP A 134 5.80 7.92 12.12
N ALA A 135 5.65 9.20 11.81
CA ALA A 135 5.79 9.82 10.48
C ALA A 135 7.04 10.71 10.37
N GLY A 136 8.13 10.35 11.06
CA GLY A 136 9.41 11.06 10.98
C GLY A 136 9.92 11.24 9.55
N SER A 137 9.63 10.30 8.63
CA SER A 137 9.97 10.45 7.22
C SER A 137 9.23 11.62 6.56
N GLY A 138 7.93 11.78 6.86
CA GLY A 138 7.11 12.89 6.40
C GLY A 138 7.61 14.23 6.95
N VAL A 139 7.97 14.27 8.24
CA VAL A 139 8.53 15.47 8.89
C VAL A 139 9.77 15.97 8.13
N VAL A 140 10.73 15.08 7.89
CA VAL A 140 12.00 15.48 7.26
C VAL A 140 11.87 15.72 5.76
N THR A 141 10.94 15.05 5.09
CA THR A 141 10.57 15.36 3.70
C THR A 141 10.08 16.80 3.59
N ILE A 142 9.18 17.25 4.49
CA ILE A 142 8.67 18.62 4.47
C ILE A 142 9.76 19.63 4.86
N LEU A 143 10.52 19.39 5.93
CA LEU A 143 11.57 20.31 6.39
C LEU A 143 12.61 20.59 5.29
N GLU A 144 13.19 19.53 4.73
CA GLU A 144 14.21 19.66 3.69
C GLU A 144 13.60 20.11 2.36
N GLY A 145 12.39 19.66 2.03
CA GLY A 145 11.68 20.07 0.83
C GLY A 145 11.38 21.56 0.78
N ILE A 146 10.95 22.14 1.91
CA ILE A 146 10.70 23.58 2.00
C ILE A 146 11.99 24.38 1.95
N ARG A 147 13.05 23.93 2.63
CA ARG A 147 14.39 24.55 2.51
C ARG A 147 14.84 24.58 1.05
N ALA A 148 14.74 23.46 0.34
CA ALA A 148 15.11 23.34 -1.06
C ALA A 148 14.23 24.21 -1.97
N PHE A 149 12.91 24.18 -1.76
CA PHE A 149 11.95 24.97 -2.53
C PHE A 149 12.21 26.48 -2.41
N LEU A 150 12.39 27.00 -1.19
CA LEU A 150 12.64 28.42 -0.93
C LEU A 150 14.01 28.89 -1.46
N SER A 151 14.98 27.98 -1.60
CA SER A 151 16.28 28.31 -2.19
C SER A 151 16.21 28.61 -3.69
N LYS A 152 15.22 28.05 -4.40
CA LYS A 152 15.00 28.27 -5.84
C LYS A 152 13.89 29.27 -6.14
N ASN A 153 12.78 29.15 -5.43
CA ASN A 153 11.55 29.87 -5.71
C ASN A 153 11.34 30.94 -4.65
N LYS A 154 11.56 32.19 -5.02
CA LYS A 154 11.27 33.33 -4.15
C LYS A 154 9.82 33.81 -4.28
N GLU A 155 9.12 33.41 -5.34
CA GLU A 155 7.76 33.85 -5.64
C GLU A 155 6.94 32.68 -6.17
N PHE A 156 5.72 32.54 -5.65
CA PHE A 156 4.74 31.52 -6.02
C PHE A 156 3.32 32.05 -5.73
N ASN A 157 2.29 31.46 -6.35
CA ASN A 157 0.94 32.03 -6.33
C ASN A 157 0.18 31.71 -5.04
N ASN A 158 0.05 30.44 -4.67
CA ASN A 158 -0.76 30.02 -3.53
C ASN A 158 0.05 30.14 -2.23
N ASP A 159 -0.61 30.48 -1.13
CA ASP A 159 0.02 30.36 0.17
C ASP A 159 0.42 28.90 0.45
N ILE A 160 1.53 28.71 1.17
CA ILE A 160 1.93 27.37 1.63
C ILE A 160 1.77 27.35 3.14
N ILE A 161 0.86 26.52 3.62
CA ILE A 161 0.69 26.25 5.05
C ILE A 161 1.41 24.94 5.34
N ILE A 162 2.08 24.88 6.49
CA ILE A 162 2.72 23.67 6.99
C ILE A 162 2.14 23.39 8.36
N VAL A 163 1.64 22.17 8.55
CA VAL A 163 1.14 21.69 9.83
C VAL A 163 1.82 20.36 10.15
N PHE A 164 2.54 20.34 11.27
CA PHE A 164 2.93 19.10 11.94
C PHE A 164 1.94 18.86 13.07
N THR A 165 1.07 17.87 12.91
CA THR A 165 0.03 17.51 13.87
C THR A 165 0.59 16.70 15.03
N ASP A 166 0.00 16.89 16.22
CA ASP A 166 0.24 16.10 17.42
C ASP A 166 -0.92 15.13 17.64
N ALA A 167 -0.66 13.99 18.29
CA ALA A 167 -1.64 13.01 18.71
C ALA A 167 -2.46 12.42 17.55
N GLU A 168 -1.81 12.20 16.40
CA GLU A 168 -2.37 11.38 15.32
C GLU A 168 -2.61 9.96 15.85
N GLU A 169 -1.62 9.42 16.55
CA GLU A 169 -1.58 8.02 16.98
C GLU A 169 -2.58 7.68 18.09
N LEU A 170 -3.14 8.72 18.71
CA LEU A 170 -4.22 8.64 19.69
C LEU A 170 -5.61 8.77 19.06
N GLY A 171 -5.72 9.05 17.77
CA GLY A 171 -6.97 9.15 17.03
C GLY A 171 -7.17 10.48 16.31
N LEU A 172 -6.16 10.93 15.55
CA LEU A 172 -6.20 12.10 14.66
C LEU A 172 -6.53 13.41 15.38
N LEU A 173 -6.15 13.51 16.66
CA LEU A 173 -6.60 14.58 17.53
C LEU A 173 -6.02 15.94 17.11
N GLY A 174 -4.78 15.95 16.61
CA GLY A 174 -4.12 17.15 16.09
C GLY A 174 -4.83 17.75 14.89
N ALA A 175 -5.12 16.92 13.87
CA ALA A 175 -5.88 17.38 12.71
C ALA A 175 -7.28 17.88 13.11
N GLN A 176 -7.97 17.15 13.99
CA GLN A 176 -9.27 17.57 14.53
C GLN A 176 -9.20 18.96 15.17
N SER A 177 -8.23 19.16 16.07
CA SER A 177 -8.03 20.45 16.74
C SER A 177 -7.75 21.58 15.75
N PHE A 178 -6.91 21.33 14.72
CA PHE A 178 -6.60 22.32 13.70
C PHE A 178 -7.82 22.68 12.87
N VAL A 179 -8.55 21.68 12.38
CA VAL A 179 -9.72 21.86 11.51
C VAL A 179 -10.85 22.63 12.21
N ASP A 180 -11.05 22.35 13.50
CA ASP A 180 -12.13 22.96 14.28
C ASP A 180 -11.81 24.39 14.72
N ASN A 181 -10.55 24.69 15.04
CA ASN A 181 -10.18 25.92 15.76
C ASN A 181 -9.28 26.88 14.98
N HIS A 182 -8.53 26.41 13.98
CA HIS A 182 -7.54 27.25 13.31
C HIS A 182 -8.16 28.05 12.15
N PRO A 183 -8.02 29.40 12.11
CA PRO A 183 -8.67 30.22 11.08
C PRO A 183 -8.20 29.89 9.66
N TRP A 184 -6.95 29.45 9.51
CA TRP A 184 -6.40 29.05 8.21
C TRP A 184 -7.01 27.77 7.63
N ALA A 185 -7.73 26.96 8.42
CA ALA A 185 -8.39 25.77 7.90
C ALA A 185 -9.34 26.07 6.72
N SER A 186 -9.97 27.25 6.73
CA SER A 186 -10.86 27.71 5.65
C SER A 186 -10.15 28.13 4.36
N GLN A 187 -8.85 28.41 4.42
CA GLN A 187 -8.03 28.87 3.28
C GLN A 187 -7.48 27.70 2.46
N ILE A 188 -7.42 26.51 3.05
CA ILE A 188 -6.82 25.32 2.43
C ILE A 188 -7.72 24.82 1.31
N LYS A 189 -7.12 24.54 0.14
CA LYS A 189 -7.82 23.99 -1.03
C LYS A 189 -7.27 22.66 -1.52
N LEU A 190 -6.03 22.34 -1.15
CA LEU A 190 -5.38 21.07 -1.45
C LEU A 190 -4.42 20.71 -0.33
N ILE A 191 -4.33 19.42 -0.01
CA ILE A 191 -3.43 18.89 1.02
C ILE A 191 -2.49 17.85 0.39
N LEU A 192 -1.21 17.94 0.73
CA LEU A 192 -0.19 16.91 0.51
C LEU A 192 0.15 16.31 1.87
N ASN A 193 -0.32 15.09 2.14
CA ASN A 193 -0.08 14.35 3.38
C ASN A 193 1.00 13.30 3.18
N PHE A 194 1.96 13.22 4.09
CA PHE A 194 3.08 12.27 4.03
C PHE A 194 3.04 11.31 5.22
N GLU A 195 3.02 10.01 4.91
CA GLU A 195 2.71 8.94 5.87
C GLU A 195 3.56 7.71 5.66
N ALA A 196 3.57 6.81 6.64
CA ALA A 196 4.21 5.51 6.52
C ALA A 196 3.42 4.43 7.27
N ARG A 197 3.36 3.24 6.68
CA ARG A 197 2.77 2.05 7.33
C ARG A 197 3.73 0.85 7.34
N GLY A 198 5.01 1.18 7.43
CA GLY A 198 6.14 0.27 7.32
C GLY A 198 7.40 1.10 7.20
N SER A 199 8.54 0.44 7.06
CA SER A 199 9.84 1.11 6.96
C SER A 199 10.40 1.15 5.55
N GLY A 200 9.73 0.55 4.55
CA GLY A 200 10.27 0.50 3.19
C GLY A 200 9.26 0.36 2.07
N GLY A 201 9.77 0.12 0.86
CA GLY A 201 8.97 -0.04 -0.36
C GLY A 201 8.51 1.27 -1.01
N SER A 202 7.74 1.15 -2.08
CA SER A 202 7.27 2.29 -2.87
C SER A 202 6.29 3.16 -2.08
N SER A 203 6.43 4.47 -2.19
CA SER A 203 5.42 5.42 -1.72
C SER A 203 4.25 5.45 -2.70
N ILE A 204 3.09 5.00 -2.22
CA ILE A 204 1.85 4.90 -2.97
C ILE A 204 1.10 6.23 -2.83
N MET A 205 0.70 6.80 -3.95
CA MET A 205 -0.22 7.94 -3.96
C MET A 205 -1.65 7.43 -3.83
N LEU A 206 -2.34 7.89 -2.79
CA LEU A 206 -3.74 7.64 -2.50
C LEU A 206 -4.50 8.97 -2.52
N MET A 207 -5.52 9.09 -3.37
CA MET A 207 -6.37 10.28 -3.42
C MET A 207 -7.46 10.22 -2.36
N GLU A 208 -7.66 11.33 -1.64
CA GLU A 208 -8.79 11.54 -0.75
C GLU A 208 -9.67 12.68 -1.26
N THR A 209 -10.93 12.37 -1.54
CA THR A 209 -11.95 13.31 -2.02
C THR A 209 -13.35 12.77 -1.75
N ASN A 210 -14.29 13.65 -1.37
CA ASN A 210 -15.72 13.31 -1.34
C ASN A 210 -16.39 13.45 -2.72
N SER A 211 -15.74 14.15 -3.65
CA SER A 211 -16.14 14.21 -5.05
C SER A 211 -15.54 13.03 -5.85
N LYS A 212 -15.66 13.07 -7.17
CA LYS A 212 -15.03 12.08 -8.05
C LYS A 212 -13.61 12.46 -8.45
N ASN A 213 -12.81 11.47 -8.83
CA ASN A 213 -11.35 11.59 -8.84
C ASN A 213 -10.74 12.32 -10.05
N LYS A 214 -11.51 12.63 -11.11
CA LYS A 214 -10.93 13.05 -12.41
C LYS A 214 -10.02 14.27 -12.30
N LYS A 215 -10.50 15.34 -11.68
CA LYS A 215 -9.77 16.62 -11.64
C LYS A 215 -8.48 16.48 -10.81
N LEU A 216 -8.55 15.84 -9.65
CA LEU A 216 -7.37 15.51 -8.83
C LEU A 216 -6.34 14.67 -9.59
N PHE A 217 -6.79 13.62 -10.28
CA PHE A 217 -5.90 12.77 -11.06
C PHE A 217 -5.20 13.54 -12.20
N GLU A 218 -5.96 14.36 -12.93
CA GLU A 218 -5.41 15.18 -14.02
C GLU A 218 -4.37 16.18 -13.50
N GLU A 219 -4.63 16.83 -12.38
CA GLU A 219 -3.68 17.76 -11.75
C GLU A 219 -2.44 17.03 -11.20
N PHE A 220 -2.60 15.86 -10.60
CA PHE A 220 -1.46 15.02 -10.19
C PHE A 220 -0.57 14.63 -11.37
N ARG A 221 -1.18 14.28 -12.52
CA ARG A 221 -0.43 13.97 -13.74
C ARG A 221 0.34 15.19 -14.27
N LYS A 222 -0.23 16.39 -14.16
CA LYS A 222 0.42 17.66 -14.54
C LYS A 222 1.58 18.04 -13.61
N ALA A 223 1.52 17.66 -12.33
CA ALA A 223 2.65 17.80 -11.42
C ALA A 223 3.90 17.02 -11.88
N ASN A 224 3.74 16.03 -12.79
CA ASN A 224 4.83 15.34 -13.49
C ASN A 224 5.89 14.72 -12.56
N VAL A 225 5.43 14.10 -11.47
CA VAL A 225 6.28 13.30 -10.58
C VAL A 225 7.06 12.23 -11.37
N ASN A 226 8.27 11.90 -10.92
CA ASN A 226 9.12 10.97 -11.66
C ASN A 226 8.64 9.52 -11.52
N PHE A 227 8.19 9.12 -10.33
CA PHE A 227 7.79 7.75 -9.98
C PHE A 227 6.33 7.67 -9.50
N PRO A 228 5.32 7.97 -10.33
CA PRO A 228 3.94 7.89 -9.88
C PRO A 228 3.56 6.43 -9.62
N ILE A 229 3.09 6.11 -8.41
CA ILE A 229 2.58 4.77 -8.07
C ILE A 229 1.17 4.89 -7.52
N SER A 230 0.20 4.50 -8.35
CA SER A 230 -1.20 4.49 -7.98
C SER A 230 -2.04 3.76 -9.02
N ASN A 231 -3.24 3.32 -8.62
CA ASN A 231 -4.25 2.83 -9.52
C ASN A 231 -5.65 3.04 -8.92
N SER A 232 -6.65 3.04 -9.79
CA SER A 232 -8.06 3.25 -9.41
C SER A 232 -8.63 2.15 -8.50
N LEU A 233 -8.01 0.97 -8.45
CA LEU A 233 -8.34 -0.11 -7.51
C LEU A 233 -7.90 0.25 -6.09
N LEU A 234 -6.68 0.77 -5.92
CA LEU A 234 -6.18 1.28 -4.65
C LEU A 234 -7.06 2.41 -4.11
N TYR A 235 -7.42 3.36 -4.97
CA TYR A 235 -8.37 4.43 -4.62
C TYR A 235 -9.71 3.88 -4.10
N SER A 236 -10.27 2.86 -4.78
CA SER A 236 -11.54 2.26 -4.39
C SER A 236 -11.44 1.49 -3.07
N ILE A 237 -10.37 0.70 -2.89
CA ILE A 237 -10.13 -0.06 -1.66
C ILE A 237 -9.86 0.87 -0.48
N TYR A 238 -9.08 1.94 -0.69
CA TYR A 238 -8.72 2.87 0.37
C TYR A 238 -9.94 3.51 1.02
N LYS A 239 -10.99 3.84 0.23
CA LYS A 239 -12.28 4.34 0.74
C LYS A 239 -13.06 3.34 1.61
N ILE A 240 -12.77 2.04 1.51
CA ILE A 240 -13.48 0.97 2.21
C ILE A 240 -12.71 0.52 3.45
N LEU A 241 -11.38 0.62 3.43
CA LEU A 241 -10.56 0.23 4.56
C LEU A 241 -10.77 1.20 5.74
N PRO A 242 -10.76 0.70 6.99
CA PRO A 242 -10.92 1.54 8.18
C PRO A 242 -9.62 2.31 8.52
N ASN A 243 -8.75 2.54 7.54
CA ASN A 243 -7.52 3.28 7.74
C ASN A 243 -7.85 4.76 7.55
N ASP A 244 -7.64 5.55 8.58
CA ASP A 244 -7.73 7.00 8.50
C ASP A 244 -6.32 7.58 8.68
N THR A 245 -6.13 8.79 8.18
CA THR A 245 -4.96 9.62 8.48
C THR A 245 -5.45 11.02 8.84
N ASP A 246 -4.56 11.93 9.21
CA ASP A 246 -4.95 13.32 9.44
C ASP A 246 -5.70 13.94 8.25
N LEU A 247 -5.33 13.57 7.01
CA LEU A 247 -6.04 14.01 5.79
C LEU A 247 -7.53 13.64 5.81
N THR A 248 -7.88 12.50 6.40
CA THR A 248 -9.26 12.02 6.49
C THR A 248 -10.13 13.01 7.28
N VAL A 249 -9.59 13.64 8.33
CA VAL A 249 -10.32 14.66 9.11
C VAL A 249 -10.65 15.87 8.25
N PHE A 250 -9.70 16.36 7.45
CA PHE A 250 -9.93 17.49 6.53
C PHE A 250 -10.96 17.15 5.46
N ARG A 251 -10.91 15.93 4.90
CA ARG A 251 -11.89 15.45 3.93
C ARG A 251 -13.29 15.40 4.54
N GLU A 252 -13.45 14.79 5.71
CA GLU A 252 -14.77 14.56 6.31
C GLU A 252 -15.40 15.83 6.88
N HIS A 253 -14.59 16.72 7.48
CA HIS A 253 -15.11 17.87 8.22
C HIS A 253 -15.16 19.17 7.41
N LYS A 254 -14.36 19.29 6.35
CA LYS A 254 -14.25 20.52 5.55
C LYS A 254 -14.36 20.30 4.03
N ASP A 255 -14.59 19.06 3.58
CA ASP A 255 -14.66 18.71 2.16
C ASP A 255 -13.41 19.14 1.37
N ILE A 256 -12.24 18.99 1.99
CA ILE A 256 -10.96 19.36 1.37
C ILE A 256 -10.35 18.12 0.71
N ASN A 257 -9.93 18.28 -0.54
CA ASN A 257 -9.26 17.23 -1.30
C ASN A 257 -7.77 17.15 -0.97
N GLY A 258 -7.19 15.96 -1.12
CA GLY A 258 -5.76 15.79 -0.95
C GLY A 258 -5.17 14.52 -1.53
N PHE A 259 -3.85 14.45 -1.46
CA PHE A 259 -3.06 13.28 -1.77
C PHE A 259 -2.38 12.80 -0.50
N ASN A 260 -2.57 11.54 -0.17
CA ASN A 260 -1.81 10.85 0.86
C ASN A 260 -0.70 10.03 0.19
N PHE A 261 0.54 10.20 0.64
CA PHE A 261 1.72 9.53 0.11
C PHE A 261 2.31 8.59 1.15
N ALA A 262 2.02 7.30 1.02
CA ALA A 262 2.38 6.31 2.03
C ALA A 262 3.14 5.12 1.45
N PHE A 263 4.28 4.77 2.05
CA PHE A 263 4.94 3.48 1.80
C PHE A 263 4.55 2.47 2.87
N ILE A 264 4.46 1.20 2.47
CA ILE A 264 3.84 0.13 3.27
C ILE A 264 4.68 -1.16 3.33
N GLY A 265 5.83 -1.17 2.65
CA GLY A 265 6.78 -2.28 2.71
C GLY A 265 7.39 -2.38 4.10
N ASP A 266 7.85 -3.58 4.44
CA ASP A 266 8.50 -3.82 5.74
C ASP A 266 7.57 -3.47 6.93
N HIS A 267 6.27 -3.74 6.75
CA HIS A 267 5.18 -3.48 7.70
C HIS A 267 5.44 -4.05 9.11
N PHE A 268 6.37 -4.98 9.26
CA PHE A 268 6.83 -5.52 10.56
C PHE A 268 7.53 -4.53 11.47
N ASP A 269 7.93 -3.36 10.96
CA ASP A 269 8.52 -2.29 11.77
C ASP A 269 7.49 -1.31 12.30
N TYR A 270 6.34 -1.20 11.62
CA TYR A 270 5.25 -0.28 11.94
C TYR A 270 4.75 -0.45 13.38
N HIS A 271 4.65 0.65 14.13
CA HIS A 271 4.24 0.67 15.54
C HIS A 271 5.14 -0.17 16.47
N THR A 272 6.41 -0.37 16.12
CA THR A 272 7.36 -1.13 16.96
C THR A 272 8.62 -0.33 17.24
N GLU A 273 9.40 -0.77 18.23
CA GLU A 273 10.74 -0.23 18.52
C GLU A 273 11.73 -0.35 17.35
N GLN A 274 11.39 -1.15 16.33
CA GLN A 274 12.19 -1.30 15.12
C GLN A 274 11.88 -0.24 14.06
N ASP A 275 10.87 0.61 14.24
CA ASP A 275 10.72 1.79 13.41
C ASP A 275 11.82 2.82 13.74
N SER A 276 13.02 2.58 13.20
CA SER A 276 14.25 3.30 13.53
C SER A 276 14.95 3.88 12.31
N TYR A 277 15.83 4.85 12.56
CA TYR A 277 16.66 5.49 11.54
C TYR A 277 17.40 4.50 10.63
N GLU A 278 17.90 3.40 11.19
CA GLU A 278 18.65 2.38 10.46
C GLU A 278 17.78 1.58 9.49
N ARG A 279 16.49 1.43 9.80
CA ARG A 279 15.58 0.54 9.07
C ARG A 279 14.74 1.24 8.00
N LEU A 280 14.58 2.56 8.08
CA LEU A 280 13.92 3.32 7.02
C LEU A 280 14.64 3.11 5.67
N ASP A 281 13.96 2.59 4.65
CA ASP A 281 14.51 2.52 3.29
C ASP A 281 14.69 3.94 2.75
N ARG A 282 15.92 4.27 2.40
CA ARG A 282 16.28 5.57 1.83
C ARG A 282 15.54 5.83 0.53
N LYS A 283 15.25 4.80 -0.27
CA LYS A 283 14.48 4.93 -1.52
C LYS A 283 13.04 5.33 -1.24
N SER A 284 12.44 4.86 -0.16
CA SER A 284 11.09 5.27 0.27
C SER A 284 11.04 6.75 0.62
N LEU A 285 12.02 7.23 1.39
CA LEU A 285 12.15 8.65 1.72
C LEU A 285 12.34 9.52 0.46
N ILE A 286 13.20 9.09 -0.46
CA ILE A 286 13.43 9.79 -1.73
C ILE A 286 12.18 9.83 -2.59
N HIS A 287 11.37 8.76 -2.54
CA HIS A 287 10.12 8.71 -3.27
C HIS A 287 9.12 9.75 -2.75
N GLN A 288 8.99 9.90 -1.42
CA GLN A 288 8.20 10.98 -0.83
C GLN A 288 8.76 12.37 -1.18
N ALA A 289 10.09 12.52 -1.20
CA ALA A 289 10.72 13.77 -1.63
C ALA A 289 10.44 14.11 -3.10
N ASP A 290 10.46 13.12 -4.01
CA ASP A 290 10.07 13.29 -5.42
C ASP A 290 8.62 13.79 -5.54
N TYR A 291 7.70 13.18 -4.80
CA TYR A 291 6.31 13.65 -4.75
C TYR A 291 6.20 15.07 -4.21
N LEU A 292 6.86 15.39 -3.09
CA LEU A 292 6.80 16.73 -2.52
C LEU A 292 7.36 17.76 -3.50
N MET A 293 8.58 17.58 -4.01
CA MET A 293 9.25 18.63 -4.78
C MET A 293 8.52 18.95 -6.08
N ASN A 294 8.05 17.93 -6.81
CA ASN A 294 7.29 18.13 -8.04
C ASN A 294 5.90 18.73 -7.76
N SER A 295 5.19 18.20 -6.76
CA SER A 295 3.86 18.68 -6.38
C SER A 295 3.91 20.10 -5.84
N LEU A 296 4.89 20.45 -5.00
CA LEU A 296 5.05 21.78 -4.43
C LEU A 296 5.37 22.82 -5.52
N ASN A 297 6.26 22.49 -6.46
CA ASN A 297 6.56 23.36 -7.60
C ASN A 297 5.32 23.63 -8.47
N TYR A 298 4.50 22.60 -8.71
CA TYR A 298 3.30 22.70 -9.52
C TYR A 298 2.15 23.41 -8.76
N PHE A 299 1.73 22.86 -7.62
CA PHE A 299 0.59 23.34 -6.84
C PHE A 299 0.85 24.66 -6.11
N GLY A 300 2.11 25.04 -5.90
CA GLY A 300 2.45 26.39 -5.47
C GLY A 300 2.02 27.46 -6.48
N ASN A 301 1.83 27.09 -7.75
CA ASN A 301 1.53 28.03 -8.84
C ASN A 301 0.21 27.77 -9.58
N SER A 302 -0.32 26.55 -9.55
CA SER A 302 -1.56 26.18 -10.24
C SER A 302 -2.81 26.78 -9.59
N ASP A 303 -3.92 26.86 -10.34
CA ASP A 303 -5.22 27.19 -9.75
C ASP A 303 -5.78 25.99 -8.99
N ILE A 304 -5.70 26.05 -7.66
CA ILE A 304 -6.24 25.03 -6.74
C ILE A 304 -7.61 25.40 -6.19
N SER A 305 -8.24 26.50 -6.64
CA SER A 305 -9.48 27.03 -6.05
C SER A 305 -10.65 26.03 -6.04
N ASN A 306 -10.70 25.15 -7.03
CA ASN A 306 -11.69 24.09 -7.13
C ASN A 306 -11.05 22.83 -7.72
N LEU A 307 -11.01 21.74 -6.96
CA LEU A 307 -10.49 20.44 -7.39
C LEU A 307 -11.57 19.34 -7.46
N ASN A 308 -12.84 19.72 -7.30
CA ASN A 308 -13.95 18.78 -7.35
C ASN A 308 -14.27 18.36 -8.79
N SER A 309 -14.83 17.16 -8.92
CA SER A 309 -15.32 16.63 -10.20
C SER A 309 -16.55 15.74 -10.04
N ASP A 310 -17.36 15.70 -11.10
CA ASP A 310 -18.55 14.82 -11.21
C ASP A 310 -18.27 13.55 -12.02
N GLU A 311 -17.02 13.33 -12.42
CA GLU A 311 -16.55 12.19 -13.20
C GLU A 311 -15.41 11.44 -12.51
N ASP A 312 -15.48 10.11 -12.49
CA ASP A 312 -14.36 9.26 -12.08
C ASP A 312 -13.60 8.77 -13.32
N LEU A 313 -12.28 8.69 -13.19
CA LEU A 313 -11.38 8.04 -14.11
C LEU A 313 -10.94 6.68 -13.56
N ILE A 314 -10.85 5.72 -14.47
CA ILE A 314 -10.05 4.52 -14.30
C ILE A 314 -8.63 4.89 -14.69
N PHE A 315 -7.68 4.59 -13.82
CA PHE A 315 -6.26 4.82 -14.06
C PHE A 315 -5.41 3.69 -13.49
N VAL A 316 -4.26 3.47 -14.12
CA VAL A 316 -3.27 2.46 -13.73
C VAL A 316 -1.90 2.84 -14.26
N ASN A 317 -0.85 2.40 -13.57
CA ASN A 317 0.51 2.44 -14.08
C ASN A 317 0.63 1.73 -15.43
N PHE A 318 1.35 2.32 -16.37
CA PHE A 318 1.48 1.81 -17.74
C PHE A 318 2.90 2.02 -18.29
N PRO A 319 3.45 1.05 -19.03
CA PRO A 319 4.81 1.16 -19.55
C PRO A 319 4.98 2.40 -20.45
N PHE A 320 6.16 3.02 -20.40
CA PHE A 320 6.60 4.18 -21.22
C PHE A 320 5.90 5.53 -20.98
N ILE A 321 4.62 5.55 -20.62
CA ILE A 321 3.83 6.78 -20.40
C ILE A 321 3.50 7.04 -18.92
N LYS A 322 4.11 6.28 -18.01
CA LYS A 322 3.91 6.27 -16.55
C LYS A 322 2.52 5.81 -16.09
N MET A 323 1.46 6.46 -16.57
CA MET A 323 0.06 6.15 -16.23
C MET A 323 -0.86 6.33 -17.43
N ILE A 324 -1.80 5.41 -17.59
CA ILE A 324 -2.93 5.55 -18.54
C ILE A 324 -4.21 5.81 -17.75
N SER A 325 -5.15 6.53 -18.34
CA SER A 325 -6.47 6.74 -17.75
C SER A 325 -7.58 6.85 -18.79
N TYR A 326 -8.82 6.52 -18.40
CA TYR A 326 -10.03 6.70 -19.20
C TYR A 326 -11.26 6.89 -18.30
N SER A 327 -12.30 7.53 -18.81
CA SER A 327 -13.53 7.81 -18.05
C SER A 327 -14.30 6.53 -17.68
N TYR A 328 -14.94 6.53 -16.52
CA TYR A 328 -15.89 5.47 -16.10
C TYR A 328 -16.99 5.21 -17.14
N LYS A 329 -17.34 6.19 -17.97
CA LYS A 329 -18.32 6.03 -19.07
C LYS A 329 -17.89 4.98 -20.09
N TRP A 330 -16.58 4.68 -20.20
CA TRP A 330 -16.05 3.67 -21.10
C TRP A 330 -16.08 2.25 -20.53
N ILE A 331 -16.43 2.05 -19.26
CA ILE A 331 -16.44 0.70 -18.64
C ILE A 331 -17.37 -0.25 -19.43
N PHE A 332 -18.65 0.11 -19.58
CA PHE A 332 -19.61 -0.73 -20.31
C PHE A 332 -19.30 -0.83 -21.81
N PRO A 333 -19.00 0.28 -22.54
CA PRO A 333 -18.59 0.20 -23.94
C PRO A 333 -17.38 -0.72 -24.19
N LEU A 334 -16.32 -0.63 -23.38
CA LEU A 334 -15.13 -1.48 -23.52
C LEU A 334 -15.43 -2.95 -23.20
N LEU A 335 -16.27 -3.21 -22.19
CA LEU A 335 -16.71 -4.55 -21.86
C LEU A 335 -17.51 -5.18 -23.01
N LEU A 336 -18.54 -4.49 -23.52
CA LEU A 336 -19.33 -4.95 -24.66
C LEU A 336 -18.48 -5.14 -25.91
N PHE A 337 -17.57 -4.20 -26.18
CA PHE A 337 -16.62 -4.31 -27.28
C PHE A 337 -15.71 -5.54 -27.13
N SER A 338 -15.21 -5.83 -25.93
CA SER A 338 -14.39 -7.02 -25.68
C SER A 338 -15.15 -8.33 -25.91
N ILE A 339 -16.42 -8.39 -25.48
CA ILE A 339 -17.30 -9.56 -25.69
C ILE A 339 -17.53 -9.76 -27.19
N PHE A 340 -17.90 -8.69 -27.90
CA PHE A 340 -18.14 -8.72 -29.34
C PHE A 340 -16.89 -9.13 -30.12
N LEU A 341 -15.75 -8.49 -29.83
CA LEU A 341 -14.48 -8.78 -30.49
C LEU A 341 -14.02 -10.22 -30.23
N PHE A 342 -14.19 -10.71 -29.00
CA PHE A 342 -13.88 -12.09 -28.66
C PHE A 342 -14.80 -13.09 -29.36
N ALA A 343 -16.10 -12.82 -29.42
CA ALA A 343 -17.06 -13.67 -30.13
C ALA A 343 -16.72 -13.79 -31.63
N ILE A 344 -16.36 -12.66 -32.27
CA ILE A 344 -15.86 -12.66 -33.65
C ILE A 344 -14.57 -13.46 -33.79
N ALA A 345 -13.59 -13.23 -32.92
CA ALA A 345 -12.31 -13.94 -32.96
C ALA A 345 -12.53 -15.46 -32.84
N TYR A 346 -13.35 -15.88 -31.88
CA TYR A 346 -13.71 -17.29 -31.68
C TYR A 346 -14.40 -17.88 -32.91
N PHE A 347 -15.44 -17.20 -33.43
CA PHE A 347 -16.17 -17.64 -34.62
C PHE A 347 -15.25 -17.79 -35.84
N LEU A 348 -14.41 -16.80 -36.12
CA LEU A 348 -13.47 -16.83 -37.24
C LEU A 348 -12.42 -17.93 -37.07
N GLY A 349 -11.94 -18.16 -35.85
CA GLY A 349 -10.99 -19.23 -35.56
C GLY A 349 -11.59 -20.63 -35.73
N VAL A 350 -12.86 -20.81 -35.37
CA VAL A 350 -13.63 -22.04 -35.63
C VAL A 350 -13.86 -22.24 -37.13
N ARG A 351 -14.31 -21.20 -37.86
CA ARG A 351 -14.52 -21.32 -39.33
C ARG A 351 -13.24 -21.64 -40.09
N LYS A 352 -12.09 -21.12 -39.64
CA LYS A 352 -10.77 -21.41 -40.21
C LYS A 352 -10.18 -22.74 -39.74
N GLN A 353 -10.88 -23.50 -38.88
CA GLN A 353 -10.41 -24.75 -38.27
C GLN A 353 -9.09 -24.60 -37.50
N ILE A 354 -8.78 -23.39 -37.04
CA ILE A 354 -7.62 -23.11 -36.18
C ILE A 354 -7.97 -23.43 -34.73
N ILE A 355 -9.22 -23.12 -34.34
CA ILE A 355 -9.79 -23.43 -33.03
C ILE A 355 -10.76 -24.60 -33.19
N SER A 356 -10.64 -25.62 -32.34
CA SER A 356 -11.61 -26.71 -32.24
C SER A 356 -12.61 -26.42 -31.12
N ILE A 357 -13.91 -26.50 -31.41
CA ILE A 357 -14.97 -26.26 -30.41
C ILE A 357 -14.79 -27.21 -29.23
N HIS A 358 -14.68 -28.51 -29.50
CA HIS A 358 -14.50 -29.54 -28.47
C HIS A 358 -13.26 -29.29 -27.61
N ASN A 359 -12.11 -29.01 -28.23
CA ASN A 359 -10.86 -28.79 -27.51
C ASN A 359 -10.85 -27.47 -26.74
N SER A 360 -11.48 -26.43 -27.28
CA SER A 360 -11.63 -25.15 -26.59
C SER A 360 -12.53 -25.28 -25.36
N ALA A 361 -13.58 -26.10 -25.42
CA ALA A 361 -14.42 -26.43 -24.27
C ALA A 361 -13.64 -27.24 -23.22
N LEU A 362 -12.87 -28.25 -23.65
CA LEU A 362 -11.96 -28.98 -22.76
C LEU A 362 -10.91 -28.07 -22.12
N GLY A 363 -10.48 -26.99 -22.79
CA GLY A 363 -9.55 -26.00 -22.24
C GLY A 363 -10.04 -25.25 -21.00
N PHE A 364 -11.34 -25.25 -20.71
CA PHE A 364 -11.88 -24.71 -19.45
C PHE A 364 -11.47 -25.55 -18.24
N VAL A 365 -11.30 -26.86 -18.42
CA VAL A 365 -10.93 -27.79 -17.34
C VAL A 365 -9.57 -27.45 -16.72
N PRO A 366 -8.44 -27.37 -17.48
CA PRO A 366 -7.15 -27.03 -16.89
C PRO A 366 -7.12 -25.62 -16.30
N PHE A 367 -7.82 -24.65 -16.88
CA PHE A 367 -7.87 -23.29 -16.33
C PHE A 367 -8.64 -23.24 -15.00
N LEU A 368 -9.80 -23.89 -14.91
CA LEU A 368 -10.59 -23.94 -13.68
C LEU A 368 -9.85 -24.72 -12.57
N ILE A 369 -9.26 -25.87 -12.90
CA ILE A 369 -8.42 -26.62 -11.96
C ILE A 369 -7.24 -25.76 -11.50
N SER A 370 -6.57 -25.06 -12.42
CA SER A 370 -5.45 -24.16 -12.10
C SER A 370 -5.86 -23.06 -11.12
N LEU A 371 -7.01 -22.41 -11.37
CA LEU A 371 -7.52 -21.33 -10.52
C LEU A 371 -7.87 -21.82 -9.12
N LEU A 372 -8.61 -22.93 -9.03
CA LEU A 372 -9.03 -23.50 -7.74
C LEU A 372 -7.86 -24.13 -6.97
N ALA A 373 -7.02 -24.91 -7.65
CA ALA A 373 -5.89 -25.59 -7.02
C ALA A 373 -4.83 -24.61 -6.55
N SER A 374 -4.42 -23.64 -7.37
CA SER A 374 -3.38 -22.68 -6.97
C SER A 374 -3.82 -21.81 -5.79
N SER A 375 -5.04 -21.27 -5.82
CA SER A 375 -5.59 -20.45 -4.73
C SER A 375 -5.87 -21.28 -3.47
N GLY A 376 -6.46 -22.47 -3.61
CA GLY A 376 -6.76 -23.38 -2.51
C GLY A 376 -5.50 -23.91 -1.82
N ILE A 377 -4.50 -24.38 -2.58
CA ILE A 377 -3.21 -24.81 -2.03
C ILE A 377 -2.52 -23.64 -1.33
N SER A 378 -2.52 -22.45 -1.94
CA SER A 378 -1.91 -21.25 -1.35
C SER A 378 -2.56 -20.91 0.01
N PHE A 379 -3.89 -20.90 0.07
CA PHE A 379 -4.62 -20.66 1.31
C PHE A 379 -4.34 -21.71 2.39
N LEU A 380 -4.49 -23.01 2.06
CA LEU A 380 -4.32 -24.10 3.01
C LEU A 380 -2.87 -24.22 3.51
N LEU A 381 -1.90 -24.02 2.62
CA LEU A 381 -0.48 -24.06 2.99
C LEU A 381 -0.11 -22.91 3.91
N TRP A 382 -0.68 -21.71 3.72
CA TRP A 382 -0.49 -20.62 4.67
C TRP A 382 -1.06 -20.95 6.05
N GLN A 383 -2.25 -21.57 6.12
CA GLN A 383 -2.81 -22.05 7.41
C GLN A 383 -1.89 -23.09 8.07
N LEU A 384 -1.32 -24.01 7.29
CA LEU A 384 -0.34 -24.98 7.79
C LEU A 384 0.93 -24.29 8.31
N LEU A 385 1.42 -23.25 7.65
CA LEU A 385 2.59 -22.49 8.11
C LEU A 385 2.33 -21.75 9.42
N LEU A 386 1.13 -21.21 9.62
CA LEU A 386 0.74 -20.63 10.91
C LEU A 386 0.68 -21.68 12.03
N PHE A 387 0.36 -22.93 11.70
CA PHE A 387 0.41 -24.04 12.65
C PHE A 387 1.85 -24.45 12.99
N ILE A 388 2.73 -24.54 11.98
CA ILE A 388 4.15 -24.90 12.16
C ILE A 388 4.92 -23.78 12.88
N HIS A 389 4.63 -22.52 12.55
CA HIS A 389 5.26 -21.32 13.09
C HIS A 389 4.24 -20.47 13.85
N PRO A 390 3.79 -20.91 15.05
CA PRO A 390 2.70 -20.25 15.76
C PRO A 390 3.03 -18.80 16.15
N GLY A 391 4.30 -18.43 16.26
CA GLY A 391 4.73 -17.05 16.51
C GLY A 391 4.31 -16.05 15.43
N TYR A 392 4.01 -16.50 14.20
CA TYR A 392 3.49 -15.63 13.14
C TYR A 392 2.10 -15.08 13.44
N THR A 393 1.32 -15.77 14.27
CA THR A 393 -0.01 -15.29 14.68
C THR A 393 0.06 -14.06 15.60
N ASP A 394 1.24 -13.75 16.15
CA ASP A 394 1.48 -12.56 16.96
C ASP A 394 1.97 -11.36 16.13
N MET A 395 2.24 -11.54 14.82
CA MET A 395 2.49 -10.44 13.89
C MET A 395 1.17 -9.73 13.58
N LEU A 396 0.90 -8.61 14.25
CA LEU A 396 -0.40 -7.92 14.23
C LEU A 396 -0.95 -7.63 12.83
N HIS A 397 -0.09 -7.19 11.91
CA HIS A 397 -0.45 -6.87 10.53
C HIS A 397 -0.33 -8.06 9.58
N GLY A 398 0.17 -9.21 10.04
CA GLY A 398 0.21 -10.46 9.28
C GLY A 398 1.30 -10.55 8.20
N PHE A 399 2.30 -9.67 8.19
CA PHE A 399 3.46 -9.76 7.31
C PHE A 399 4.71 -10.11 8.12
N THR A 400 5.39 -11.21 7.81
CA THR A 400 6.53 -11.71 8.60
C THR A 400 7.87 -11.18 8.04
N TYR A 401 8.95 -11.25 8.83
CA TYR A 401 10.29 -10.84 8.40
C TYR A 401 10.79 -11.57 7.14
N ASN A 402 10.47 -12.87 7.02
CA ASN A 402 10.75 -13.68 5.82
C ASN A 402 9.61 -13.62 4.78
N GLY A 403 8.68 -12.67 4.91
CA GLY A 403 7.47 -12.59 4.09
C GLY A 403 7.74 -12.47 2.59
N TYR A 404 8.78 -11.73 2.19
CA TYR A 404 9.18 -11.65 0.78
C TYR A 404 9.68 -12.99 0.22
N ILE A 405 10.35 -13.80 1.04
CA ILE A 405 10.80 -15.14 0.63
C ILE A 405 9.59 -16.05 0.46
N TYR A 406 8.61 -15.98 1.36
CA TYR A 406 7.34 -16.68 1.17
C TYR A 406 6.61 -16.21 -0.09
N MET A 407 6.54 -14.92 -0.39
CA MET A 407 5.93 -14.43 -1.64
C MET A 407 6.60 -15.07 -2.87
N CYS A 408 7.93 -15.18 -2.89
CA CYS A 408 8.66 -15.90 -3.93
C CYS A 408 8.33 -17.40 -3.94
N ALA A 409 8.29 -18.06 -2.77
CA ALA A 409 7.98 -19.49 -2.64
C ALA A 409 6.56 -19.83 -3.13
N PHE A 410 5.57 -19.02 -2.78
CA PHE A 410 4.19 -19.19 -3.23
C PHE A 410 4.01 -18.83 -4.71
N THR A 411 4.81 -17.90 -5.24
CA THR A 411 4.83 -17.58 -6.67
C THR A 411 5.37 -18.78 -7.47
N THR A 412 6.50 -19.35 -7.07
CA THR A 412 7.09 -20.53 -7.74
C THR A 412 6.22 -21.77 -7.56
N LEU A 413 5.58 -21.94 -6.40
CA LEU A 413 4.60 -23.00 -6.17
C LEU A 413 3.42 -22.88 -7.12
N THR A 414 2.87 -21.66 -7.25
CA THR A 414 1.77 -21.39 -8.17
C THR A 414 2.18 -21.75 -9.60
N LEU A 415 3.33 -21.27 -10.07
CA LEU A 415 3.85 -21.62 -11.39
C LEU A 415 4.05 -23.13 -11.57
N TRP A 416 4.56 -23.83 -10.56
CA TRP A 416 4.70 -25.28 -10.59
C TRP A 416 3.34 -25.99 -10.72
N VAL A 417 2.33 -25.59 -9.93
CA VAL A 417 0.96 -26.12 -10.03
C VAL A 417 0.40 -25.89 -11.43
N LEU A 418 0.56 -24.67 -11.98
CA LEU A 418 0.08 -24.33 -13.32
C LEU A 418 0.73 -25.22 -14.38
N TYR A 419 2.06 -25.29 -14.43
CA TYR A 419 2.75 -26.18 -15.37
C TYR A 419 2.36 -27.65 -15.17
N LYS A 420 2.20 -28.09 -13.91
CA LYS A 420 1.79 -29.46 -13.59
C LYS A 420 0.39 -29.78 -14.13
N VAL A 421 -0.58 -28.88 -13.92
CA VAL A 421 -1.95 -29.06 -14.44
C VAL A 421 -1.93 -29.12 -15.96
N TYR A 422 -1.32 -28.12 -16.63
CA TYR A 422 -1.27 -28.07 -18.09
C TYR A 422 -0.44 -29.22 -18.72
N SER A 423 0.49 -29.84 -17.98
CA SER A 423 1.22 -31.04 -18.43
C SER A 423 0.33 -32.27 -18.63
N TYR A 424 -0.92 -32.26 -18.15
CA TYR A 424 -1.91 -33.32 -18.41
C TYR A 424 -2.77 -33.07 -19.66
N PHE A 425 -2.70 -31.86 -20.26
CA PHE A 425 -3.55 -31.42 -21.37
C PHE A 425 -2.74 -31.11 -22.64
N THR A 426 -1.60 -31.77 -22.80
CA THR A 426 -0.60 -31.53 -23.87
C THR A 426 -1.12 -31.87 -25.27
N TYR A 427 -2.12 -32.73 -25.34
CA TYR A 427 -2.82 -33.11 -26.56
C TYR A 427 -3.72 -31.99 -27.11
N ILE A 428 -4.00 -30.95 -26.31
CA ILE A 428 -4.78 -29.78 -26.70
C ILE A 428 -3.84 -28.69 -27.21
N LYS A 429 -4.20 -28.02 -28.31
CA LYS A 429 -3.38 -26.94 -28.88
C LYS A 429 -3.41 -25.71 -27.96
N PRO A 430 -2.30 -24.95 -27.82
CA PRO A 430 -2.28 -23.73 -27.03
C PRO A 430 -3.34 -22.69 -27.42
N THR A 431 -3.70 -22.62 -28.71
CA THR A 431 -4.77 -21.73 -29.21
C THR A 431 -6.15 -22.10 -28.68
N ASP A 432 -6.42 -23.39 -28.49
CA ASP A 432 -7.67 -23.88 -27.89
C ASP A 432 -7.68 -23.61 -26.37
N LEU A 433 -6.56 -23.86 -25.70
CA LEU A 433 -6.39 -23.59 -24.26
C LEU A 433 -6.50 -22.11 -23.90
N PHE A 434 -6.20 -21.22 -24.84
CA PHE A 434 -6.21 -19.76 -24.65
C PHE A 434 -7.62 -19.17 -24.51
N ILE A 435 -8.66 -19.88 -24.94
CA ILE A 435 -10.05 -19.43 -24.93
C ILE A 435 -10.58 -19.28 -23.49
N ALA A 436 -10.25 -20.21 -22.59
CA ALA A 436 -10.71 -20.16 -21.21
C ALA A 436 -10.17 -18.93 -20.44
N PRO A 437 -8.85 -18.63 -20.41
CA PRO A 437 -8.33 -17.43 -19.77
C PRO A 437 -8.94 -16.10 -20.25
N ILE A 438 -9.24 -15.98 -21.56
CA ILE A 438 -9.91 -14.78 -22.10
C ILE A 438 -11.35 -14.72 -21.58
N THR A 439 -12.07 -15.83 -21.63
CA THR A 439 -13.46 -15.93 -21.14
C THR A 439 -13.55 -15.56 -19.67
N PHE A 440 -12.70 -16.16 -18.82
CA PHE A 440 -12.65 -15.83 -17.39
C PHE A 440 -12.18 -14.40 -17.15
N GLY A 441 -11.30 -13.84 -18.00
CA GLY A 441 -10.92 -12.43 -17.94
C GLY A 441 -12.10 -11.48 -18.21
N ILE A 442 -12.96 -11.83 -19.18
CA ILE A 442 -14.20 -11.09 -19.45
C ILE A 442 -15.18 -11.23 -18.27
N LEU A 443 -15.39 -12.45 -17.75
CA LEU A 443 -16.24 -12.70 -16.58
C LEU A 443 -15.76 -11.94 -15.34
N LEU A 444 -14.44 -11.90 -15.11
CA LEU A 444 -13.84 -11.09 -14.05
C LEU A 444 -14.18 -9.61 -14.25
N ASN A 445 -14.10 -9.09 -15.49
CA ASN A 445 -14.47 -7.72 -15.78
C ASN A 445 -15.97 -7.45 -15.54
N VAL A 446 -16.87 -8.39 -15.86
CA VAL A 446 -18.30 -8.30 -15.50
C VAL A 446 -18.48 -8.17 -13.98
N LEU A 447 -17.76 -8.99 -13.20
CA LEU A 447 -17.82 -8.96 -11.74
C LEU A 447 -17.30 -7.63 -11.17
N VAL A 448 -16.10 -7.20 -11.57
CA VAL A 448 -15.51 -5.97 -11.03
C VAL A 448 -16.24 -4.71 -11.48
N THR A 449 -16.87 -4.69 -12.67
CA THR A 449 -17.76 -3.58 -13.05
C THR A 449 -18.90 -3.37 -12.05
N SER A 450 -19.38 -4.45 -11.42
CA SER A 450 -20.50 -4.38 -10.48
C SER A 450 -20.06 -4.07 -9.05
N TYR A 451 -18.96 -4.68 -8.58
CA TYR A 451 -18.57 -4.63 -7.16
C TYR A 451 -17.36 -3.73 -6.88
N LEU A 452 -16.47 -3.54 -7.84
CA LEU A 452 -15.22 -2.80 -7.64
C LEU A 452 -14.79 -2.08 -8.93
N PRO A 453 -15.55 -1.06 -9.39
CA PRO A 453 -15.33 -0.42 -10.68
C PRO A 453 -13.90 0.07 -10.90
N GLY A 454 -13.19 0.49 -9.85
CA GLY A 454 -11.77 0.87 -9.94
C GLY A 454 -10.82 -0.24 -10.43
N ALA A 455 -11.24 -1.51 -10.46
CA ALA A 455 -10.43 -2.61 -11.00
C ALA A 455 -10.63 -2.83 -12.51
N THR A 456 -11.53 -2.10 -13.19
CA THR A 456 -11.87 -2.38 -14.59
C THR A 456 -10.74 -2.08 -15.58
N PHE A 457 -9.61 -1.49 -15.15
CA PHE A 457 -8.39 -1.45 -15.96
C PHE A 457 -7.89 -2.86 -16.33
N LEU A 458 -8.33 -3.91 -15.63
CA LEU A 458 -8.10 -5.31 -16.00
C LEU A 458 -8.69 -5.70 -17.36
N ILE A 459 -9.54 -4.86 -17.97
CA ILE A 459 -9.99 -5.03 -19.35
C ILE A 459 -8.84 -4.86 -20.36
N ILE A 460 -7.80 -4.08 -20.03
CA ILE A 460 -6.66 -3.82 -20.91
C ILE A 460 -5.91 -5.13 -21.21
N PRO A 461 -5.47 -5.92 -20.21
CA PRO A 461 -4.91 -7.23 -20.46
C PRO A 461 -5.81 -8.19 -21.26
N VAL A 462 -7.13 -8.15 -21.05
CA VAL A 462 -8.10 -8.98 -21.79
C VAL A 462 -8.13 -8.60 -23.26
N LEU A 463 -8.18 -7.31 -23.58
CA LEU A 463 -8.13 -6.81 -24.95
C LEU A 463 -6.81 -7.20 -25.63
N ILE A 464 -5.68 -7.11 -24.93
CA ILE A 464 -4.37 -7.56 -25.42
C ILE A 464 -4.40 -9.07 -25.75
N ALA A 465 -4.99 -9.89 -24.87
CA ALA A 465 -5.13 -11.32 -25.11
C ALA A 465 -6.02 -11.61 -26.34
N ILE A 466 -7.11 -10.88 -26.54
CA ILE A 466 -7.96 -10.98 -27.74
C ILE A 466 -7.18 -10.57 -29.00
N ILE A 467 -6.36 -9.52 -28.94
CA ILE A 467 -5.49 -9.09 -30.05
C ILE A 467 -4.47 -10.19 -30.40
N ILE A 468 -3.85 -10.81 -29.39
CA ILE A 468 -2.93 -11.94 -29.58
C ILE A 468 -3.66 -13.12 -30.26
N LEU A 469 -4.89 -13.42 -29.82
CA LEU A 469 -5.73 -14.44 -30.45
C LEU A 469 -5.99 -14.10 -31.92
N LEU A 470 -6.45 -12.89 -32.25
CA LEU A 470 -6.69 -12.45 -33.62
C LEU A 470 -5.43 -12.56 -34.49
N ILE A 471 -4.27 -12.10 -34.01
CA ILE A 471 -3.00 -12.23 -34.73
C ILE A 471 -2.67 -13.70 -35.00
N SER A 472 -2.93 -14.60 -34.03
CA SER A 472 -2.72 -16.04 -34.21
C SER A 472 -3.62 -16.66 -35.30
N LEU A 473 -4.79 -16.06 -35.56
CA LEU A 473 -5.75 -16.54 -36.57
C LEU A 473 -5.42 -16.05 -37.99
N PHE A 474 -4.92 -14.83 -38.13
CA PHE A 474 -4.75 -14.17 -39.43
C PHE A 474 -3.30 -14.12 -39.92
N LEU A 475 -2.31 -14.06 -39.02
CA LEU A 475 -0.93 -13.82 -39.39
C LEU A 475 -0.06 -15.07 -39.14
N LYS A 476 0.36 -15.73 -40.24
CA LYS A 476 1.37 -16.80 -40.22
C LYS A 476 2.77 -16.20 -40.09
N ILE A 477 3.11 -15.67 -38.91
CA ILE A 477 4.40 -15.01 -38.66
C ILE A 477 5.44 -16.03 -38.17
N LYS A 478 6.67 -16.00 -38.74
CA LYS A 478 7.78 -16.88 -38.32
C LYS A 478 8.25 -16.64 -36.87
N GLN A 479 8.05 -15.44 -36.33
CA GLN A 479 8.49 -14.98 -35.00
C GLN A 479 7.34 -14.72 -34.00
N GLN A 480 6.23 -15.45 -34.12
CA GLN A 480 5.04 -15.28 -33.24
C GLN A 480 5.33 -15.17 -31.72
N PRO A 481 6.20 -16.00 -31.09
CA PRO A 481 6.45 -15.93 -29.64
C PRO A 481 7.00 -14.57 -29.20
N LEU A 482 7.87 -13.97 -30.03
CA LEU A 482 8.48 -12.67 -29.76
C LEU A 482 7.41 -11.58 -29.78
N ILE A 483 6.57 -11.57 -30.81
CA ILE A 483 5.49 -10.60 -30.96
C ILE A 483 4.50 -10.71 -29.80
N TYR A 484 4.12 -11.93 -29.40
CA TYR A 484 3.19 -12.13 -28.30
C TYR A 484 3.77 -11.68 -26.97
N ALA A 485 5.06 -11.94 -26.72
CA ALA A 485 5.73 -11.46 -25.52
C ALA A 485 5.78 -9.93 -25.49
N THR A 486 6.13 -9.27 -26.60
CA THR A 486 6.13 -7.81 -26.71
C THR A 486 4.73 -7.21 -26.50
N LEU A 487 3.69 -7.79 -27.10
CA LEU A 487 2.31 -7.35 -26.90
C LEU A 487 1.83 -7.55 -25.46
N SER A 488 2.37 -8.53 -24.75
CA SER A 488 2.00 -8.84 -23.36
C SER A 488 2.70 -7.96 -22.33
N ILE A 489 3.65 -7.10 -22.73
CA ILE A 489 4.37 -6.18 -21.83
C ILE A 489 3.40 -5.38 -20.95
N PRO A 490 2.35 -4.72 -21.48
CA PRO A 490 1.44 -3.95 -20.64
C PRO A 490 0.64 -4.84 -19.66
N SER A 491 0.25 -6.06 -20.07
CA SER A 491 -0.43 -6.99 -19.18
C SER A 491 0.44 -7.40 -18.00
N ILE A 492 1.72 -7.70 -18.26
CA ILE A 492 2.72 -8.03 -17.24
C ILE A 492 2.94 -6.82 -16.33
N TYR A 493 3.12 -5.64 -16.91
CA TYR A 493 3.44 -4.41 -16.20
C TYR A 493 2.30 -3.98 -15.26
N ILE A 494 1.04 -4.21 -15.65
CA ILE A 494 -0.13 -3.95 -14.80
C ILE A 494 -0.25 -4.97 -13.65
N LEU A 495 -0.04 -6.26 -13.94
CA LEU A 495 -0.35 -7.34 -12.97
C LEU A 495 0.79 -7.66 -11.99
N ALA A 496 2.05 -7.60 -12.42
CA ALA A 496 3.18 -8.00 -11.59
C ALA A 496 3.31 -7.17 -10.29
N PRO A 497 3.13 -5.84 -10.30
CA PRO A 497 3.10 -5.06 -9.06
C PRO A 497 1.94 -5.45 -8.13
N LEU A 498 0.76 -5.78 -8.66
CA LEU A 498 -0.41 -6.20 -7.86
C LEU A 498 -0.15 -7.52 -7.12
N ILE A 499 0.53 -8.47 -7.77
CA ILE A 499 0.94 -9.76 -7.15
C ILE A 499 1.79 -9.52 -5.89
N LYS A 500 2.65 -8.50 -5.90
CA LYS A 500 3.50 -8.10 -4.76
C LYS A 500 2.70 -7.28 -3.72
N LEU A 501 1.87 -6.35 -4.18
CA LEU A 501 1.25 -5.33 -3.36
C LEU A 501 0.24 -5.89 -2.34
N PHE A 502 -0.59 -6.85 -2.73
CA PHE A 502 -1.65 -7.38 -1.86
C PHE A 502 -1.10 -8.05 -0.58
N PRO A 503 -0.16 -9.01 -0.65
CA PRO A 503 0.41 -9.61 0.56
C PRO A 503 1.11 -8.61 1.48
N ILE A 504 1.76 -7.57 0.93
CA ILE A 504 2.41 -6.54 1.74
C ILE A 504 1.37 -5.71 2.50
N GLY A 505 0.34 -5.21 1.80
CA GLY A 505 -0.66 -4.32 2.39
C GLY A 505 -1.69 -5.01 3.28
N LEU A 506 -2.06 -6.25 2.98
CA LEU A 506 -3.15 -6.99 3.65
C LEU A 506 -2.65 -8.21 4.46
N GLY A 507 -1.34 -8.44 4.50
CA GLY A 507 -0.69 -9.56 5.16
C GLY A 507 -0.61 -10.83 4.29
N LEU A 508 0.27 -11.76 4.68
CA LEU A 508 0.56 -12.99 3.94
C LEU A 508 -0.64 -13.94 3.82
N LYS A 509 -1.70 -13.73 4.61
CA LYS A 509 -2.99 -14.43 4.43
C LYS A 509 -3.60 -14.23 3.04
N THR A 510 -3.24 -13.16 2.32
CA THR A 510 -3.75 -12.88 0.98
C THR A 510 -2.88 -13.44 -0.15
N LEU A 511 -1.90 -14.30 0.14
CA LEU A 511 -1.08 -14.97 -0.89
C LEU A 511 -1.93 -15.75 -1.93
N PHE A 512 -3.13 -16.20 -1.55
CA PHE A 512 -4.06 -16.83 -2.51
C PHE A 512 -4.55 -15.85 -3.59
N ILE A 513 -4.67 -14.55 -3.28
CA ILE A 513 -5.01 -13.51 -4.26
C ILE A 513 -3.88 -13.36 -5.27
N SER A 514 -2.62 -13.37 -4.81
CA SER A 514 -1.44 -13.39 -5.68
C SER A 514 -1.45 -14.61 -6.60
N SER A 515 -1.81 -15.80 -6.11
CA SER A 515 -1.96 -17.01 -6.93
C SER A 515 -3.04 -16.88 -8.01
N ILE A 516 -4.15 -16.19 -7.72
CA ILE A 516 -5.19 -15.88 -8.72
C ILE A 516 -4.63 -14.99 -9.82
N PHE A 517 -3.96 -13.88 -9.48
CA PHE A 517 -3.37 -12.98 -10.47
C PHE A 517 -2.27 -13.66 -11.31
N ILE A 518 -1.43 -14.51 -10.70
CA ILE A 518 -0.44 -15.32 -11.43
C ILE A 518 -1.15 -16.29 -12.40
N THR A 519 -2.26 -16.89 -12.01
CA THR A 519 -3.04 -17.79 -12.88
C THR A 519 -3.62 -17.06 -14.09
N TYR A 520 -4.18 -15.86 -13.90
CA TYR A 520 -4.64 -15.02 -15.01
C TYR A 520 -3.49 -14.61 -15.94
N LEU A 521 -2.37 -14.14 -15.37
CA LEU A 521 -1.20 -13.76 -16.15
C LEU A 521 -0.66 -14.94 -16.96
N PHE A 522 -0.52 -16.12 -16.32
CA PHE A 522 -0.09 -17.35 -16.99
C PHE A 522 -1.05 -17.74 -18.12
N GLY A 523 -2.36 -17.67 -17.85
CA GLY A 523 -3.40 -17.93 -18.84
C GLY A 523 -3.29 -17.01 -20.06
N TRP A 524 -3.05 -15.72 -19.85
CA TRP A 524 -2.85 -14.76 -20.93
C TRP A 524 -1.51 -14.93 -21.67
N LEU A 525 -0.55 -15.65 -21.08
CA LEU A 525 0.74 -15.99 -21.67
C LEU A 525 0.81 -17.43 -22.23
N ILE A 526 -0.28 -18.21 -22.20
CA ILE A 526 -0.35 -19.58 -22.76
C ILE A 526 0.22 -19.68 -24.18
N PRO A 527 -0.11 -18.77 -25.13
CA PRO A 527 0.42 -18.81 -26.48
C PRO A 527 1.95 -18.69 -26.56
N ILE A 528 2.63 -18.33 -25.47
CA ILE A 528 4.09 -18.22 -25.36
C ILE A 528 4.64 -19.39 -24.54
N LEU A 529 4.09 -19.60 -23.34
CA LEU A 529 4.63 -20.52 -22.33
C LEU A 529 4.45 -22.00 -22.68
N LEU A 530 3.35 -22.36 -23.36
CA LEU A 530 3.03 -23.75 -23.72
C LEU A 530 3.45 -24.13 -25.15
N ARG A 531 4.39 -23.38 -25.76
CA ARG A 531 4.94 -23.69 -27.09
C ARG A 531 6.13 -24.66 -27.08
N GLU A 532 6.76 -24.89 -25.92
CA GLU A 532 7.83 -25.89 -25.78
C GLU A 532 7.25 -27.25 -25.33
N ASP A 533 8.03 -28.33 -25.45
CA ASP A 533 7.64 -29.66 -24.96
C ASP A 533 7.09 -29.55 -23.53
N TYR A 534 5.83 -29.97 -23.36
CA TYR A 534 5.03 -29.74 -22.15
C TYR A 534 5.61 -30.36 -20.86
N LYS A 535 6.61 -31.25 -20.96
CA LYS A 535 7.54 -31.58 -19.86
C LYS A 535 8.57 -30.46 -19.70
N SER A 536 8.06 -29.27 -19.45
CA SER A 536 8.83 -28.04 -19.49
C SER A 536 9.89 -28.05 -18.39
N ARG A 537 11.15 -27.80 -18.76
CA ARG A 537 12.24 -27.51 -17.81
C ARG A 537 11.83 -26.48 -16.75
N TRP A 538 10.92 -25.56 -17.09
CA TRP A 538 10.38 -24.55 -16.19
C TRP A 538 9.54 -25.13 -15.06
N GLN A 539 8.86 -26.27 -15.27
CA GLN A 539 8.19 -26.99 -14.19
C GLN A 539 9.20 -27.51 -13.18
N VAL A 540 10.30 -28.12 -13.64
CA VAL A 540 11.36 -28.63 -12.75
C VAL A 540 12.02 -27.49 -11.99
N VAL A 541 12.37 -26.40 -12.69
CA VAL A 541 12.93 -25.19 -12.06
C VAL A 541 11.97 -24.62 -11.03
N ALA A 542 10.69 -24.42 -11.37
CA ALA A 542 9.70 -23.90 -10.43
C ALA A 542 9.53 -24.80 -9.20
N GLY A 543 9.50 -26.13 -9.38
CA GLY A 543 9.39 -27.10 -8.28
C GLY A 543 10.61 -27.08 -7.36
N LEU A 544 11.82 -27.07 -7.93
CA LEU A 544 13.07 -26.98 -7.16
C LEU A 544 13.16 -25.63 -6.42
N SER A 545 12.85 -24.52 -7.09
CA SER A 545 12.82 -23.19 -6.47
C SER A 545 11.80 -23.13 -5.34
N THR A 546 10.61 -23.74 -5.51
CA THR A 546 9.59 -23.84 -4.46
C THR A 546 10.16 -24.52 -3.21
N PHE A 547 10.76 -25.70 -3.39
CA PHE A 547 11.35 -26.47 -2.29
C PHE A 547 12.45 -25.70 -1.57
N ILE A 548 13.39 -25.12 -2.32
CA ILE A 548 14.51 -24.34 -1.76
C ILE A 548 13.99 -23.11 -1.00
N LEU A 549 13.05 -22.36 -1.57
CA LEU A 549 12.53 -21.14 -0.96
C LEU A 549 11.72 -21.43 0.31
N PHE A 550 10.95 -22.52 0.37
CA PHE A 550 10.28 -22.93 1.60
C PHE A 550 11.26 -23.33 2.69
N ILE A 551 12.34 -24.06 2.35
CA ILE A 551 13.41 -24.38 3.32
C ILE A 551 14.05 -23.09 3.85
N ILE A 552 14.46 -22.19 2.97
CA ILE A 552 15.05 -20.90 3.36
C ILE A 552 14.08 -20.10 4.24
N SER A 553 12.80 -20.06 3.88
CA SER A 553 11.78 -19.36 4.67
C SER A 553 11.66 -19.98 6.06
N SER A 554 11.56 -21.30 6.17
CA SER A 554 11.44 -21.99 7.45
C SER A 554 12.69 -21.86 8.33
N ILE A 555 13.90 -21.85 7.75
CA ILE A 555 15.14 -21.58 8.49
C ILE A 555 15.12 -20.15 9.08
N ASN A 556 14.62 -19.18 8.30
CA ASN A 556 14.50 -17.78 8.70
C ASN A 556 13.15 -17.46 9.40
N SER A 557 12.53 -18.44 10.05
CA SER A 557 11.22 -18.27 10.71
C SER A 557 11.31 -17.77 12.15
N GLY A 558 12.50 -17.80 12.75
CA GLY A 558 12.74 -17.40 14.13
C GLY A 558 12.74 -15.89 14.35
N PHE A 559 12.86 -15.51 15.62
CA PHE A 559 13.00 -14.13 16.06
C PHE A 559 14.36 -13.95 16.72
N ASP A 560 14.95 -12.77 16.54
CA ASP A 560 16.26 -12.39 17.08
C ASP A 560 16.29 -10.89 17.43
N VAL A 561 17.47 -10.34 17.73
CA VAL A 561 17.62 -8.93 18.10
C VAL A 561 17.29 -7.96 16.97
N ASN A 562 17.47 -8.38 15.72
CA ASN A 562 17.17 -7.62 14.51
C ASN A 562 15.76 -7.93 13.97
N ASN A 563 15.19 -9.08 14.31
CA ASN A 563 13.85 -9.52 13.94
C ASN A 563 13.05 -9.79 15.22
N LYS A 564 12.69 -8.73 15.95
CA LYS A 564 12.11 -8.86 17.29
C LYS A 564 10.71 -9.47 17.22
N LYS A 565 10.42 -10.39 18.15
CA LYS A 565 9.06 -10.94 18.32
C LYS A 565 8.12 -9.85 18.88
N PRO A 566 6.97 -9.58 18.24
CA PRO A 566 5.96 -8.70 18.83
C PRO A 566 5.48 -9.24 20.17
N ASN A 567 5.46 -8.37 21.17
CA ASN A 567 5.06 -8.73 22.51
C ASN A 567 4.12 -7.68 23.11
N SER A 568 3.25 -8.11 24.01
CA SER A 568 2.28 -7.26 24.67
C SER A 568 2.10 -7.69 26.12
N LEU A 569 2.24 -6.73 27.01
CA LEU A 569 1.91 -6.88 28.42
C LEU A 569 1.22 -5.61 28.88
N VAL A 570 -0.08 -5.71 29.15
CA VAL A 570 -0.95 -4.58 29.45
C VAL A 570 -1.44 -4.71 30.89
N PHE A 571 -1.20 -3.69 31.70
CA PHE A 571 -1.83 -3.57 33.01
C PHE A 571 -3.14 -2.80 32.87
N ILE A 572 -4.22 -3.34 33.40
CA ILE A 572 -5.56 -2.73 33.35
C ILE A 572 -6.07 -2.64 34.78
N GLU A 573 -6.55 -1.47 35.17
CA GLU A 573 -7.17 -1.22 36.46
C GLU A 573 -8.57 -0.62 36.25
N ASN A 574 -9.57 -1.17 36.92
CA ASN A 574 -10.93 -0.63 36.99
C ASN A 574 -11.11 0.07 38.34
N SER A 575 -11.20 1.40 38.30
CA SER A 575 -11.29 2.24 39.49
C SER A 575 -12.62 2.17 40.22
N ASN A 576 -13.70 1.74 39.54
CA ASN A 576 -15.04 1.61 40.10
C ASN A 576 -15.18 0.28 40.85
N THR A 577 -14.77 -0.82 40.23
CA THR A 577 -14.86 -2.17 40.83
C THR A 577 -13.65 -2.51 41.70
N LYS A 578 -12.61 -1.67 41.70
CA LYS A 578 -11.35 -1.88 42.43
C LYS A 578 -10.65 -3.19 42.06
N THR A 579 -10.76 -3.58 40.78
CA THR A 579 -10.09 -4.78 40.23
C THR A 579 -8.96 -4.39 39.30
N SER A 580 -7.88 -5.19 39.29
CA SER A 580 -6.79 -5.03 38.33
C SER A 580 -6.40 -6.35 37.66
N TYR A 581 -5.86 -6.26 36.46
CA TYR A 581 -5.47 -7.40 35.65
C TYR A 581 -4.18 -7.11 34.87
N TRP A 582 -3.34 -8.13 34.75
CA TRP A 582 -2.39 -8.22 33.65
C TRP A 582 -3.05 -8.91 32.46
N ALA A 583 -2.82 -8.42 31.26
CA ALA A 583 -3.38 -8.94 30.03
C ALA A 583 -2.34 -9.00 28.90
N THR A 584 -2.53 -9.89 27.94
CA THR A 584 -1.70 -9.95 26.73
C THR A 584 -2.55 -10.30 25.50
N TYR A 585 -2.22 -9.67 24.38
CA TYR A 585 -2.79 -9.98 23.07
C TYR A 585 -2.09 -11.18 22.40
N ASN A 586 -0.92 -11.59 22.90
CA ASN A 586 -0.14 -12.68 22.32
C ASN A 586 -0.91 -14.00 22.39
N ASN A 587 -0.92 -14.72 21.27
CA ASN A 587 -1.37 -16.10 21.17
C ASN A 587 -0.30 -17.06 21.73
N THR A 588 0.98 -16.73 21.54
CA THR A 588 2.12 -17.54 22.00
C THR A 588 2.86 -16.89 23.16
N LEU A 589 2.85 -17.55 24.33
CA LEU A 589 3.59 -17.10 25.51
C LEU A 589 5.08 -17.45 25.40
N ASP A 590 5.94 -16.45 25.55
CA ASP A 590 7.40 -16.55 25.56
C ASP A 590 7.98 -16.30 26.96
N THR A 591 9.32 -16.26 27.07
CA THR A 591 10.02 -16.06 28.34
C THR A 591 9.66 -14.74 29.01
N TYR A 592 9.35 -13.67 28.25
CA TYR A 592 8.94 -12.38 28.81
C TYR A 592 7.52 -12.44 29.39
N THR A 593 6.55 -12.89 28.60
CA THR A 593 5.15 -12.98 29.05
C THR A 593 4.93 -14.04 30.13
N LYS A 594 5.69 -15.14 30.11
CA LYS A 594 5.62 -16.19 31.15
C LYS A 594 6.08 -15.72 32.52
N GLN A 595 6.76 -14.57 32.65
CA GLN A 595 7.05 -13.99 33.97
C GLN A 595 5.76 -13.70 34.74
N ILE A 596 4.71 -13.28 34.02
CA ILE A 596 3.39 -12.99 34.58
C ILE A 596 2.43 -14.18 34.42
N PHE A 597 2.36 -14.74 33.20
CA PHE A 597 1.44 -15.81 32.82
C PHE A 597 2.03 -17.22 33.02
N ASN A 598 2.64 -17.48 34.19
CA ASN A 598 3.16 -18.81 34.54
C ASN A 598 2.11 -19.72 35.21
N LYS A 599 1.28 -19.17 36.10
CA LYS A 599 0.26 -19.86 36.89
C LYS A 599 -0.95 -18.95 37.10
N ASN A 600 -2.12 -19.55 37.31
CA ASN A 600 -3.37 -18.87 37.68
C ASN A 600 -3.83 -17.76 36.72
N TYR A 601 -3.52 -17.90 35.42
CA TYR A 601 -4.05 -17.05 34.37
C TYR A 601 -5.20 -17.74 33.62
N ILE A 602 -6.02 -16.94 32.94
CA ILE A 602 -7.22 -17.39 32.26
C ILE A 602 -7.07 -17.13 30.76
N LYS A 603 -7.31 -18.16 29.94
CA LYS A 603 -7.20 -18.10 28.47
C LYS A 603 -8.52 -17.66 27.83
N ARG A 604 -8.89 -16.39 28.00
CA ARG A 604 -10.01 -15.73 27.30
C ARG A 604 -9.83 -14.22 27.39
N ASN A 605 -10.73 -13.45 26.77
CA ASN A 605 -10.74 -12.00 26.91
C ASN A 605 -11.17 -11.57 28.33
N ILE A 606 -10.77 -10.37 28.75
CA ILE A 606 -11.23 -9.80 30.03
C ILE A 606 -12.74 -9.46 29.91
N PRO A 607 -13.58 -9.82 30.90
CA PRO A 607 -15.02 -9.57 30.85
C PRO A 607 -15.41 -8.09 30.73
N GLU A 608 -14.62 -7.18 31.32
CA GLU A 608 -14.93 -5.75 31.45
C GLU A 608 -14.02 -4.83 30.61
N SER A 609 -13.35 -5.33 29.57
CA SER A 609 -12.41 -4.49 28.80
C SER A 609 -13.16 -3.44 27.97
N SER A 610 -13.21 -2.19 28.46
CA SER A 610 -13.74 -1.02 27.74
C SER A 610 -12.74 -0.39 26.75
N GLY A 611 -11.48 -0.87 26.74
CA GLY A 611 -10.45 -0.45 25.78
C GLY A 611 -10.35 -1.37 24.56
N LYS A 612 -10.17 -0.79 23.37
CA LYS A 612 -9.90 -1.51 22.11
C LYS A 612 -8.46 -1.27 21.70
N SER A 613 -7.76 -2.31 21.24
CA SER A 613 -6.51 -2.12 20.49
C SER A 613 -6.79 -1.51 19.11
N LYS A 614 -5.78 -0.96 18.43
CA LYS A 614 -5.89 -0.40 17.06
C LYS A 614 -6.58 -1.37 16.09
N TYR A 615 -6.28 -2.66 16.20
CA TYR A 615 -6.86 -3.72 15.38
C TYR A 615 -8.12 -4.38 15.97
N ASN A 616 -8.66 -3.83 17.06
CA ASN A 616 -9.78 -4.42 17.82
C ASN A 616 -9.54 -5.89 18.23
N THR A 617 -8.26 -6.23 18.44
CA THR A 617 -7.79 -7.54 18.88
C THR A 617 -8.17 -7.75 20.34
N PRO A 618 -8.87 -8.83 20.70
CA PRO A 618 -9.17 -9.16 22.09
C PRO A 618 -7.94 -9.74 22.80
N PHE A 619 -7.88 -9.59 24.12
CA PHE A 619 -6.87 -10.26 24.92
C PHE A 619 -7.04 -11.78 24.83
N LYS A 620 -5.91 -12.50 24.80
CA LYS A 620 -5.86 -13.96 24.74
C LYS A 620 -5.69 -14.58 26.12
N TYR A 621 -4.94 -13.90 26.98
CA TYR A 621 -4.71 -14.31 28.35
C TYR A 621 -4.84 -13.11 29.28
N TYR A 622 -5.43 -13.31 30.45
CA TYR A 622 -5.39 -12.35 31.54
C TYR A 622 -5.16 -13.03 32.89
N LYS A 623 -4.63 -12.27 33.85
CA LYS A 623 -4.35 -12.71 35.22
C LYS A 623 -4.80 -11.62 36.19
N PRO A 624 -5.67 -11.91 37.17
CA PRO A 624 -6.00 -10.96 38.23
C PRO A 624 -4.75 -10.52 38.99
N GLU A 625 -4.71 -9.24 39.36
CA GLU A 625 -3.61 -8.60 40.06
C GLU A 625 -4.13 -7.70 41.18
N LYS A 626 -3.28 -7.42 42.16
CA LYS A 626 -3.60 -6.47 43.24
C LYS A 626 -3.87 -5.08 42.66
N TYR A 627 -4.96 -4.47 43.13
CA TYR A 627 -5.31 -3.08 42.84
C TYR A 627 -4.20 -2.13 43.29
N GLN A 628 -3.72 -1.29 42.38
CA GLN A 628 -2.57 -0.38 42.59
C GLN A 628 -3.01 1.05 42.87
N ASN A 629 -4.29 1.38 42.67
CA ASN A 629 -4.83 2.73 42.86
C ASN A 629 -4.08 3.77 42.01
N ILE A 630 -3.89 3.44 40.73
CA ILE A 630 -3.27 4.33 39.75
C ILE A 630 -4.15 5.58 39.64
N ALA A 631 -3.52 6.75 39.66
CA ALA A 631 -4.23 8.01 39.54
C ALA A 631 -5.02 8.05 38.23
N ASN A 632 -6.34 8.22 38.33
CA ASN A 632 -7.20 8.35 37.16
C ASN A 632 -7.21 9.78 36.65
N SER A 633 -7.36 9.95 35.34
CA SER A 633 -7.68 11.25 34.73
C SER A 633 -8.98 11.80 35.33
N LYS A 634 -8.94 13.02 35.86
CA LYS A 634 -10.16 13.74 36.26
C LYS A 634 -10.87 14.21 34.99
N VAL A 635 -11.95 13.55 34.60
CA VAL A 635 -12.82 13.99 33.52
C VAL A 635 -13.96 14.79 34.12
N SER A 636 -13.93 16.11 33.94
CA SER A 636 -15.06 16.99 34.26
C SER A 636 -15.84 17.27 32.99
N ILE A 637 -17.07 16.77 32.91
CA ILE A 637 -18.00 17.11 31.83
C ILE A 637 -18.68 18.42 32.24
N LEU A 638 -18.31 19.52 31.59
CA LEU A 638 -19.04 20.77 31.70
C LEU A 638 -20.22 20.68 30.73
N ILE A 639 -21.41 20.43 31.25
CA ILE A 639 -22.65 20.51 30.47
C ILE A 639 -23.03 21.98 30.50
N ASP A 640 -22.87 22.67 29.36
CA ASP A 640 -23.43 24.00 29.21
C ASP A 640 -24.95 23.81 29.00
N PHE A 641 -25.74 24.16 30.01
CA PHE A 641 -27.20 24.12 29.94
C PHE A 641 -27.77 25.33 29.19
N ASP A 642 -26.91 26.27 28.77
CA ASP A 642 -27.28 27.52 28.11
C ASP A 642 -26.76 27.57 26.67
N CYS A 643 -27.34 26.73 25.80
CA CYS A 643 -27.31 26.97 24.36
C CYS A 643 -28.78 26.94 23.88
N PRO A 644 -29.39 28.09 23.52
CA PRO A 644 -30.80 28.17 23.14
C PRO A 644 -31.15 27.41 21.86
#